data_AF-G8P0D9-F1
#
_entry.id   AF-G8P0D9-F1
#
_cell.length_a   1.000
_cell.length_b   1.000
_cell.length_c   1.000
_cell.angle_alpha   90.00
_cell.angle_beta   90.00
_cell.angle_gamma   90.00
#
_symmetry.space_group_name_H-M   'P 1'
#
loop_
_entity.id
_entity.type
_entity.pdbx_description
1 polymer ?
#
loop_
_entity_poly.entity_id
_entity_poly.type
_entity_poly.pdbx_seq_one_letter_code
_entity_poly.pdbx_strand_id
1 'polypeptide(L)'
;MSRIARYLLCAFALIASTLSVAAQRPQADRVAAQPDLRVTTRLKGHVPTWALSSNDAGAVPNDTNLRLVFVLSRSPERQAAFAQLLVDQQNPGSPNYHSWRTPQQIGSLYGPTQHDLDTLMSWLASEGFAGAEISSSHVFVSVEAPVHTVANALDTTFHYFNTPAIGGAPAAKPRVAATSDPAIPTSLAAIVSSIAGLADAADEPMSHVSPDSVPFSRAASNPVPLYNDSNGAHSLSPSDFRTIYDINPVLQSGIDGTGQKIAIVGRSQVLASDISIFESQTGLPNKAPNVIIPPSGVNPGMTKDQAEATLDVTRAIGTAPGTQVDLVITAADAGDIFLDAQYEVETLRDPIMNISFGNCETSEGAVGVDRWDTLFAQAAGEGISVFVSSGDSGAQACGTSQKRSINYICASSYATCVGGTEFADFATPSAFWSTTTDSAKGSVLSYIPEGAWNEPTVTSGGTTSFQAEGTGGGVSAIIAKPDWQTGIGIPADGFRDVPDVSFSSSRHDGYLICLASAGTTCTTFSHSWGTSAAAPGMAGITALMNQKLGTSQGNLNPLLYRLAASSNSPFHDATPATSGVACDIDTPSMCNNSTPGPTSLAGGVAGFALTTGYDQATGLGSLDVGDFLRAAVSVVSLSVSAASSSLTLTAGASTGRTDAITVSSAFYNGNATIGCNVRYNGPGTPTFIPTCALNPPTVALSSNGSATSTLTISTTARQTASAAMVATAHPSQPSLPAYGRRNVASLALGSVFLLGLLPIRRMRSFRSWRVLPSGLLLCVALGTLTACGLGRIVTDPNPPTASPSSIALSAASNSLSAGATDTFTAVVTDGGSNKANIPTGTVNFYTAGVPAPIGSASLVAGKATSSAIAFPIAGTYTITAIYQGDDNFSASTSQNLPLTVTPNGTTVGSYTVTITATGAAGLTASTAVSLTVQ
;
A
#
# COMPACT_ATOMS: atom_id res chain seq x y z
N MET A 1 -41.14 -21.07 9.34
CA MET A 1 -40.65 -20.24 10.45
C MET A 1 -41.75 -19.27 10.87
N SER A 2 -41.95 -19.04 12.18
CA SER A 2 -43.05 -18.23 12.73
C SER A 2 -42.95 -16.74 12.38
N ARG A 3 -44.09 -16.02 12.33
CA ARG A 3 -44.12 -14.56 12.12
C ARG A 3 -43.28 -13.78 13.16
N ILE A 4 -43.12 -14.31 14.36
CA ILE A 4 -42.29 -13.72 15.43
C ILE A 4 -40.80 -13.69 15.02
N ALA A 5 -40.32 -14.67 14.25
CA ALA A 5 -38.93 -14.70 13.78
C ALA A 5 -38.63 -13.60 12.74
N ARG A 6 -39.63 -13.13 11.98
CA ARG A 6 -39.45 -12.02 11.03
C ARG A 6 -39.27 -10.67 11.74
N TYR A 7 -40.00 -10.42 12.82
CA TYR A 7 -39.84 -9.19 13.60
C TYR A 7 -38.52 -9.16 14.39
N LEU A 8 -38.06 -10.31 14.91
CA LEU A 8 -36.75 -10.39 15.57
C LEU A 8 -35.58 -10.23 14.58
N LEU A 9 -35.68 -10.74 13.35
CA LEU A 9 -34.67 -10.47 12.31
C LEU A 9 -34.63 -9.00 11.90
N CYS A 10 -35.79 -8.33 11.73
CA CYS A 10 -35.81 -6.89 11.43
C CYS A 10 -35.25 -6.04 12.59
N ALA A 11 -35.52 -6.41 13.84
CA ALA A 11 -34.96 -5.71 15.01
C ALA A 11 -33.43 -5.88 15.11
N PHE A 12 -32.89 -7.07 14.80
CA PHE A 12 -31.43 -7.26 14.73
C PHE A 12 -30.80 -6.56 13.52
N ALA A 13 -31.47 -6.51 12.36
CA ALA A 13 -30.97 -5.81 11.18
C ALA A 13 -30.90 -4.27 11.36
N LEU A 14 -31.81 -3.68 12.13
CA LEU A 14 -31.78 -2.24 12.46
C LEU A 14 -30.80 -1.86 13.60
N ILE A 15 -30.30 -2.83 14.37
CA ILE A 15 -29.32 -2.58 15.45
C ILE A 15 -27.90 -2.95 15.00
N ALA A 16 -27.73 -3.90 14.08
CA ALA A 16 -26.42 -4.24 13.50
C ALA A 16 -25.91 -3.22 12.46
N SER A 17 -26.76 -2.30 11.98
CA SER A 17 -26.43 -1.29 10.96
C SER A 17 -25.94 0.06 11.52
N THR A 18 -25.80 0.20 12.84
CA THR A 18 -25.41 1.48 13.50
C THR A 18 -24.03 1.45 14.18
N LEU A 19 -23.25 0.38 14.04
CA LEU A 19 -21.95 0.20 14.72
C LEU A 19 -20.78 -0.03 13.75
N SER A 20 -20.51 0.96 12.90
CA SER A 20 -19.17 1.22 12.32
C SER A 20 -18.98 2.62 11.72
N VAL A 21 -19.89 3.58 12.00
CA VAL A 21 -19.51 5.00 11.88
C VAL A 21 -18.60 5.31 13.06
N ALA A 22 -17.30 5.09 12.88
CA ALA A 22 -16.32 5.76 13.71
C ALA A 22 -16.60 7.26 13.58
N ALA A 23 -17.02 7.90 14.67
CA ALA A 23 -17.34 9.32 14.67
C ALA A 23 -16.07 10.11 14.32
N GLN A 24 -15.90 10.40 13.03
CA GLN A 24 -14.85 11.28 12.54
C GLN A 24 -15.02 12.59 13.30
N ARG A 25 -13.96 12.99 14.02
CA ARG A 25 -13.98 14.25 14.77
C ARG A 25 -14.31 15.38 13.79
N PRO A 26 -15.09 16.40 14.21
CA PRO A 26 -15.26 17.60 13.40
C PRO A 26 -13.90 18.10 12.94
N GLN A 27 -13.73 18.23 11.63
CA GLN A 27 -12.50 18.73 11.04
C GLN A 27 -12.31 20.19 11.45
N ALA A 28 -11.09 20.56 11.83
CA ALA A 28 -10.74 21.96 11.99
C ALA A 28 -10.54 22.57 10.60
N ASP A 29 -11.07 23.78 10.41
CA ASP A 29 -10.85 24.56 9.19
C ASP A 29 -9.35 24.79 8.98
N ARG A 30 -8.89 24.64 7.73
CA ARG A 30 -7.49 24.82 7.37
C ARG A 30 -7.16 26.29 7.10
N VAL A 31 -8.17 27.04 6.67
CA VAL A 31 -8.14 28.49 6.51
C VAL A 31 -8.61 29.14 7.80
N ALA A 32 -7.87 30.12 8.31
CA ALA A 32 -8.27 30.84 9.51
C ALA A 32 -9.63 31.54 9.33
N ALA A 33 -10.41 31.67 10.40
CA ALA A 33 -11.74 32.28 10.37
C ALA A 33 -11.76 33.74 9.88
N GLN A 34 -10.64 34.45 9.97
CA GLN A 34 -10.40 35.79 9.42
C GLN A 34 -9.01 35.81 8.78
N PRO A 35 -8.85 35.37 7.52
CA PRO A 35 -7.56 35.27 6.86
C PRO A 35 -7.14 36.63 6.26
N ASP A 36 -5.84 36.96 6.34
CA ASP A 36 -5.30 38.09 5.57
C ASP A 36 -5.05 37.64 4.12
N LEU A 37 -5.97 38.01 3.23
CA LEU A 37 -5.91 37.66 1.81
C LEU A 37 -4.88 38.50 1.02
N ARG A 38 -4.23 39.49 1.64
CA ARG A 38 -3.26 40.37 0.96
C ARG A 38 -1.84 39.81 0.93
N VAL A 39 -1.52 38.85 1.80
CA VAL A 39 -0.19 38.25 1.88
C VAL A 39 -0.16 37.01 0.97
N THR A 40 0.46 37.13 -0.19
CA THR A 40 0.50 36.06 -1.19
C THR A 40 1.75 35.18 -1.10
N THR A 41 1.63 33.96 -1.62
CA THR A 41 2.72 33.01 -1.84
C THR A 41 2.60 32.43 -3.26
N ARG A 42 3.72 32.05 -3.89
CA ARG A 42 3.72 31.50 -5.26
C ARG A 42 3.70 29.97 -5.26
N LEU A 43 2.73 29.38 -5.94
CA LEU A 43 2.60 27.93 -6.11
C LEU A 43 3.58 27.45 -7.20
N LYS A 44 4.51 26.56 -6.84
CA LYS A 44 5.61 26.15 -7.72
C LYS A 44 5.20 25.10 -8.75
N GLY A 45 5.81 25.20 -9.94
CA GLY A 45 5.72 24.17 -10.98
C GLY A 45 4.70 24.47 -12.09
N HIS A 46 4.22 25.71 -12.20
CA HIS A 46 3.20 26.10 -13.17
C HIS A 46 3.76 26.69 -14.48
N VAL A 47 5.08 26.94 -14.53
CA VAL A 47 5.77 27.30 -15.78
C VAL A 47 6.37 26.03 -16.38
N PRO A 48 5.88 25.56 -17.53
CA PRO A 48 6.35 24.31 -18.12
C PRO A 48 7.74 24.47 -18.76
N THR A 49 8.49 23.36 -18.88
CA THR A 49 9.89 23.40 -19.32
C THR A 49 10.09 23.82 -20.78
N TRP A 50 9.02 23.82 -21.59
CA TRP A 50 9.01 24.27 -22.98
C TRP A 50 8.73 25.78 -23.16
N ALA A 51 8.23 26.47 -22.12
CA ALA A 51 7.95 27.92 -22.12
C ALA A 51 9.22 28.75 -21.96
N LEU A 52 10.18 28.54 -22.87
CA LEU A 52 11.49 29.19 -22.87
C LEU A 52 11.41 30.55 -23.57
N SER A 53 12.22 31.52 -23.12
CA SER A 53 12.31 32.85 -23.74
C SER A 53 12.83 32.84 -25.19
N SER A 54 13.43 31.74 -25.64
CA SER A 54 13.79 31.51 -27.05
C SER A 54 12.59 31.21 -27.95
N ASN A 55 11.48 30.75 -27.34
CA ASN A 55 10.29 30.25 -28.03
C ASN A 55 9.12 31.24 -27.92
N ASP A 56 9.23 32.26 -27.09
CA ASP A 56 8.24 33.31 -26.85
C ASP A 56 7.84 34.01 -28.15
N ALA A 57 6.54 33.99 -28.44
CA ALA A 57 5.90 34.55 -29.62
C ALA A 57 5.07 35.82 -29.30
N GLY A 58 5.14 36.33 -28.07
CA GLY A 58 4.44 37.52 -27.61
C GLY A 58 3.24 37.24 -26.73
N ALA A 59 2.71 38.30 -26.12
CA ALA A 59 1.60 38.23 -25.17
C ALA A 59 0.28 37.76 -25.78
N VAL A 60 -0.49 36.99 -25.00
CA VAL A 60 -1.85 36.57 -25.34
C VAL A 60 -2.82 37.76 -25.18
N PRO A 61 -3.82 37.94 -26.07
CA PRO A 61 -4.82 38.99 -25.95
C PRO A 61 -5.59 38.91 -24.61
N ASN A 62 -5.74 40.07 -23.96
CA ASN A 62 -6.34 40.21 -22.63
C ASN A 62 -7.78 39.66 -22.50
N ASP A 63 -8.50 39.58 -23.61
CA ASP A 63 -9.88 39.11 -23.75
C ASP A 63 -9.98 37.62 -24.13
N THR A 64 -8.85 36.93 -24.33
CA THR A 64 -8.82 35.47 -24.49
C THR A 64 -9.29 34.80 -23.20
N ASN A 65 -10.32 33.96 -23.24
CA ASN A 65 -10.73 33.18 -22.08
C ASN A 65 -9.75 32.03 -21.83
N LEU A 66 -9.39 31.82 -20.57
CA LEU A 66 -8.70 30.63 -20.07
C LEU A 66 -9.65 29.86 -19.16
N ARG A 67 -9.66 28.52 -19.30
CA ARG A 67 -10.35 27.63 -18.36
C ARG A 67 -9.35 27.12 -17.33
N LEU A 68 -9.60 27.45 -16.06
CA LEU A 68 -8.76 27.07 -14.93
C LEU A 68 -9.43 25.98 -14.11
N VAL A 69 -8.61 25.09 -13.56
CA VAL A 69 -9.04 24.08 -12.58
C VAL A 69 -8.11 24.17 -11.37
N PHE A 70 -8.64 24.68 -10.26
CA PHE A 70 -7.98 24.69 -8.96
C PHE A 70 -8.14 23.30 -8.34
N VAL A 71 -7.04 22.55 -8.21
CA VAL A 71 -7.01 21.23 -7.57
C VAL A 71 -6.91 21.45 -6.06
N LEU A 72 -7.84 20.89 -5.28
CA LEU A 72 -7.94 21.15 -3.84
C LEU A 72 -7.33 20.05 -2.97
N SER A 73 -6.60 20.46 -1.94
CA SER A 73 -5.93 19.56 -0.99
C SER A 73 -6.83 19.20 0.21
N ARG A 74 -7.06 17.90 0.39
CA ARG A 74 -7.62 17.33 1.63
C ARG A 74 -6.67 17.59 2.83
N SER A 75 -7.19 17.65 4.05
CA SER A 75 -6.32 17.65 5.25
C SER A 75 -5.51 16.33 5.32
N PRO A 76 -4.35 16.27 5.99
CA PRO A 76 -3.58 15.04 6.12
C PRO A 76 -4.40 13.85 6.65
N GLU A 77 -5.28 14.11 7.62
CA GLU A 77 -6.18 13.10 8.21
C GLU A 77 -7.26 12.65 7.22
N ARG A 78 -7.81 13.57 6.41
CA ARG A 78 -8.80 13.24 5.37
C ARG A 78 -8.15 12.51 4.19
N GLN A 79 -6.95 12.90 3.78
CA GLN A 79 -6.20 12.21 2.73
C GLN A 79 -5.86 10.76 3.16
N ALA A 80 -5.40 10.57 4.40
CA ALA A 80 -5.17 9.23 4.95
C ALA A 80 -6.48 8.41 5.06
N ALA A 81 -7.58 9.03 5.49
CA ALA A 81 -8.89 8.35 5.56
C ALA A 81 -9.46 8.01 4.18
N PHE A 82 -9.18 8.83 3.16
CA PHE A 82 -9.59 8.57 1.78
C PHE A 82 -8.74 7.45 1.15
N ALA A 83 -7.42 7.49 1.31
CA ALA A 83 -6.54 6.40 0.89
C ALA A 83 -6.93 5.06 1.55
N GLN A 84 -7.28 5.07 2.85
CA GLN A 84 -7.80 3.89 3.52
C GLN A 84 -9.14 3.42 2.96
N LEU A 85 -10.06 4.33 2.58
CA LEU A 85 -11.30 3.96 1.91
C LEU A 85 -11.00 3.21 0.59
N LEU A 86 -10.07 3.70 -0.23
CA LEU A 86 -9.72 3.06 -1.51
C LEU A 86 -9.15 1.64 -1.30
N VAL A 87 -8.29 1.46 -0.29
CA VAL A 87 -7.78 0.12 0.10
C VAL A 87 -8.91 -0.77 0.62
N ASP A 88 -9.77 -0.24 1.50
CA ASP A 88 -10.89 -0.95 2.08
C ASP A 88 -11.91 -1.38 1.01
N GLN A 89 -12.16 -0.56 0.00
CA GLN A 89 -13.06 -0.87 -1.11
C GLN A 89 -12.53 -2.01 -1.99
N GLN A 90 -11.21 -2.20 -2.05
CA GLN A 90 -10.53 -3.28 -2.78
C GLN A 90 -10.29 -4.56 -1.95
N ASN A 91 -10.63 -4.55 -0.65
CA ASN A 91 -10.41 -5.70 0.25
C ASN A 91 -11.72 -6.49 0.49
N PRO A 92 -11.86 -7.74 0.00
CA PRO A 92 -13.05 -8.58 0.20
C PRO A 92 -13.43 -8.87 1.66
N GLY A 93 -12.49 -8.71 2.61
CA GLY A 93 -12.74 -8.83 4.05
C GLY A 93 -13.25 -7.56 4.72
N SER A 94 -13.31 -6.43 3.99
CA SER A 94 -13.74 -5.13 4.49
C SER A 94 -15.26 -4.97 4.45
N PRO A 95 -15.89 -4.33 5.46
CA PRO A 95 -17.29 -3.91 5.37
C PRO A 95 -17.54 -2.83 4.31
N ASN A 96 -16.49 -2.20 3.76
CA ASN A 96 -16.58 -1.25 2.64
C ASN A 96 -16.26 -1.89 1.28
N TYR A 97 -16.05 -3.21 1.18
CA TYR A 97 -15.74 -3.87 -0.09
C TYR A 97 -16.78 -3.54 -1.17
N HIS A 98 -16.31 -3.01 -2.31
CA HIS A 98 -17.14 -2.48 -3.40
C HIS A 98 -18.31 -1.56 -2.96
N SER A 99 -18.17 -0.92 -1.78
CA SER A 99 -19.12 0.06 -1.25
C SER A 99 -18.74 1.44 -1.78
N TRP A 100 -18.97 1.61 -3.07
CA TRP A 100 -18.67 2.82 -3.82
C TRP A 100 -19.34 4.06 -3.23
N ARG A 101 -18.71 5.22 -3.41
CA ARG A 101 -19.23 6.53 -2.99
C ARG A 101 -19.75 7.30 -4.19
N THR A 102 -20.63 8.27 -3.94
CA THR A 102 -20.95 9.32 -4.93
C THR A 102 -19.97 10.49 -4.78
N PRO A 103 -19.88 11.43 -5.74
CA PRO A 103 -18.98 12.56 -5.63
C PRO A 103 -19.33 13.39 -4.38
N GLN A 104 -20.62 13.63 -4.14
CA GLN A 104 -21.11 14.38 -2.97
C GLN A 104 -20.76 13.70 -1.64
N GLN A 105 -20.72 12.36 -1.61
CA GLN A 105 -20.24 11.62 -0.44
C GLN A 105 -18.73 11.76 -0.26
N ILE A 106 -17.96 11.75 -1.36
CA ILE A 106 -16.51 12.00 -1.31
C ILE A 106 -16.22 13.42 -0.79
N GLY A 107 -16.91 14.44 -1.32
CA GLY A 107 -16.76 15.82 -0.87
C GLY A 107 -17.15 16.02 0.59
N SER A 108 -18.28 15.46 1.02
CA SER A 108 -18.75 15.57 2.41
C SER A 108 -17.89 14.81 3.43
N LEU A 109 -17.26 13.69 3.04
CA LEU A 109 -16.50 12.83 3.95
C LEU A 109 -14.98 13.02 3.87
N TYR A 110 -14.45 13.58 2.78
CA TYR A 110 -13.01 13.66 2.54
C TYR A 110 -12.53 14.99 1.94
N GLY A 111 -13.42 15.84 1.41
CA GLY A 111 -13.06 17.15 0.87
C GLY A 111 -12.64 18.19 1.93
N PRO A 112 -12.29 19.42 1.50
CA PRO A 112 -12.13 20.59 2.37
C PRO A 112 -13.41 20.94 3.14
N THR A 113 -13.30 21.73 4.21
CA THR A 113 -14.49 22.16 4.97
C THR A 113 -15.32 23.18 4.19
N GLN A 114 -16.60 23.36 4.56
CA GLN A 114 -17.42 24.40 3.94
C GLN A 114 -16.83 25.80 4.17
N HIS A 115 -16.22 26.08 5.34
CA HIS A 115 -15.55 27.36 5.61
C HIS A 115 -14.32 27.57 4.70
N ASP A 116 -13.53 26.51 4.50
CA ASP A 116 -12.38 26.53 3.57
C ASP A 116 -12.85 26.86 2.14
N LEU A 117 -13.91 26.20 1.67
CA LEU A 117 -14.52 26.41 0.35
C LEU A 117 -15.14 27.80 0.22
N ASP A 118 -15.95 28.24 1.17
CA ASP A 118 -16.61 29.55 1.18
C ASP A 118 -15.57 30.68 1.13
N THR A 119 -14.42 30.50 1.81
CA THR A 119 -13.33 31.47 1.77
C THR A 119 -12.64 31.49 0.40
N LEU A 120 -12.36 30.33 -0.20
CA LEU A 120 -11.80 30.23 -1.55
C LEU A 120 -12.72 30.90 -2.58
N MET A 121 -14.01 30.57 -2.56
CA MET A 121 -15.01 31.14 -3.48
C MET A 121 -15.19 32.65 -3.29
N SER A 122 -15.15 33.13 -2.04
CA SER A 122 -15.21 34.57 -1.73
C SER A 122 -13.99 35.32 -2.27
N TRP A 123 -12.80 34.74 -2.16
CA TRP A 123 -11.58 35.31 -2.76
C TRP A 123 -11.66 35.31 -4.29
N LEU A 124 -11.98 34.18 -4.92
CA LEU A 124 -12.14 34.06 -6.37
C LEU A 124 -13.15 35.10 -6.91
N ALA A 125 -14.32 35.23 -6.27
CA ALA A 125 -15.31 36.25 -6.63
C ALA A 125 -14.77 37.68 -6.49
N SER A 126 -13.94 37.96 -5.47
CA SER A 126 -13.33 39.28 -5.28
C SER A 126 -12.26 39.63 -6.31
N GLU A 127 -11.58 38.63 -6.89
CA GLU A 127 -10.62 38.79 -7.98
C GLU A 127 -11.29 38.83 -9.38
N GLY A 128 -12.63 38.68 -9.46
CA GLY A 128 -13.38 38.78 -10.71
C GLY A 128 -13.66 37.44 -11.41
N PHE A 129 -13.42 36.29 -10.77
CA PHE A 129 -13.79 34.96 -11.26
C PHE A 129 -15.31 34.70 -11.12
N ALA A 130 -16.12 35.52 -11.80
CA ALA A 130 -17.57 35.46 -11.78
C ALA A 130 -18.10 34.26 -12.58
N GLY A 131 -18.27 33.13 -11.90
CA GLY A 131 -18.65 31.86 -12.52
C GLY A 131 -17.80 30.66 -12.09
N ALA A 132 -17.00 30.79 -11.04
CA ALA A 132 -16.35 29.65 -10.42
C ALA A 132 -17.38 28.66 -9.86
N GLU A 133 -17.16 27.35 -10.06
CA GLU A 133 -18.02 26.26 -9.62
C GLU A 133 -17.22 25.23 -8.82
N ILE A 134 -17.73 24.83 -7.65
CA ILE A 134 -17.15 23.73 -6.86
C ILE A 134 -17.70 22.41 -7.41
N SER A 135 -16.81 21.47 -7.71
CA SER A 135 -17.16 20.07 -8.01
C SER A 135 -17.98 19.43 -6.89
N SER A 136 -18.83 18.44 -7.20
CA SER A 136 -19.60 17.72 -6.18
C SER A 136 -18.69 16.94 -5.22
N SER A 137 -17.51 16.54 -5.68
CA SER A 137 -16.43 15.94 -4.88
C SER A 137 -15.66 16.89 -3.96
N HIS A 138 -15.90 18.20 -4.07
CA HIS A 138 -15.16 19.26 -3.39
C HIS A 138 -13.62 19.20 -3.61
N VAL A 139 -13.10 18.49 -4.62
CA VAL A 139 -11.65 18.46 -4.90
C VAL A 139 -11.21 19.29 -6.10
N PHE A 140 -12.15 19.89 -6.81
CA PHE A 140 -11.90 20.89 -7.86
C PHE A 140 -12.78 22.13 -7.68
N VAL A 141 -12.22 23.29 -8.01
CA VAL A 141 -13.00 24.47 -8.44
C VAL A 141 -12.63 24.79 -9.88
N SER A 142 -13.61 24.77 -10.77
CA SER A 142 -13.45 25.08 -12.19
C SER A 142 -13.97 26.49 -12.48
N VAL A 143 -13.28 27.26 -13.32
CA VAL A 143 -13.74 28.58 -13.76
C VAL A 143 -13.21 28.93 -15.14
N GLU A 144 -13.97 29.71 -15.91
CA GLU A 144 -13.51 30.34 -17.15
C GLU A 144 -13.42 31.86 -16.96
N ALA A 145 -12.28 32.46 -17.31
CA ALA A 145 -12.05 33.90 -17.13
C ALA A 145 -11.09 34.45 -18.19
N PRO A 146 -11.22 35.73 -18.59
CA PRO A 146 -10.33 36.34 -19.56
C PRO A 146 -8.92 36.55 -18.99
N VAL A 147 -7.90 36.47 -19.86
CA VAL A 147 -6.46 36.57 -19.51
C VAL A 147 -6.15 37.72 -18.56
N HIS A 148 -6.75 38.90 -18.73
CA HIS A 148 -6.49 40.03 -17.81
C HIS A 148 -6.99 39.79 -16.38
N THR A 149 -8.10 39.10 -16.18
CA THR A 149 -8.59 38.70 -14.84
C THR A 149 -7.61 37.71 -14.23
N VAL A 150 -7.22 36.67 -14.98
CA VAL A 150 -6.29 35.63 -14.50
C VAL A 150 -4.92 36.21 -14.15
N ALA A 151 -4.37 37.05 -15.03
CA ALA A 151 -3.06 37.69 -14.86
C ALA A 151 -3.00 38.59 -13.61
N ASN A 152 -4.05 39.41 -13.40
CA ASN A 152 -4.15 40.28 -12.23
C ASN A 152 -4.28 39.48 -10.93
N ALA A 153 -5.18 38.49 -10.91
CA ALA A 153 -5.49 37.70 -9.72
C ALA A 153 -4.33 36.80 -9.26
N LEU A 154 -3.53 36.30 -10.21
CA LEU A 154 -2.47 35.33 -9.97
C LEU A 154 -1.04 35.89 -10.13
N ASP A 155 -0.87 37.21 -10.26
CA ASP A 155 0.44 37.89 -10.36
C ASP A 155 1.39 37.26 -11.40
N THR A 156 0.87 37.06 -12.63
CA THR A 156 1.59 36.45 -13.76
C THR A 156 1.16 37.07 -15.09
N THR A 157 1.86 36.75 -16.19
CA THR A 157 1.43 37.15 -17.55
C THR A 157 1.34 35.93 -18.47
N PHE A 158 0.59 36.02 -19.56
CA PHE A 158 0.39 34.92 -20.51
C PHE A 158 0.98 35.25 -21.86
N HIS A 159 1.82 34.36 -22.38
CA HIS A 159 2.47 34.47 -23.68
C HIS A 159 2.19 33.23 -24.52
N TYR A 160 2.20 33.40 -25.84
CA TYR A 160 2.26 32.30 -26.79
C TYR A 160 3.70 31.81 -26.91
N PHE A 161 3.91 30.51 -27.04
CA PHE A 161 5.22 29.89 -27.24
C PHE A 161 5.19 28.95 -28.45
N ASN A 162 6.17 29.11 -29.34
CA ASN A 162 6.39 28.21 -30.46
C ASN A 162 7.06 26.92 -29.96
N THR A 163 6.28 25.86 -29.76
CA THR A 163 6.83 24.53 -29.43
C THR A 163 7.24 23.76 -30.68
N PRO A 164 8.35 23.00 -30.66
CA PRO A 164 8.68 22.07 -31.73
C PRO A 164 7.54 21.06 -31.96
N ALA A 165 7.38 20.60 -33.20
CA ALA A 165 6.48 19.50 -33.49
C ALA A 165 6.94 18.21 -32.78
N ILE A 166 5.98 17.48 -32.20
CA ILE A 166 6.17 16.13 -31.66
C ILE A 166 5.89 15.15 -32.81
N GLY A 167 6.65 14.04 -32.89
CA GLY A 167 6.35 12.91 -33.79
C GLY A 167 6.31 13.19 -35.30
N GLY A 168 6.88 14.29 -35.79
CA GLY A 168 6.82 14.64 -37.22
C GLY A 168 5.48 15.25 -37.68
N ALA A 169 4.58 15.58 -36.75
CA ALA A 169 3.38 16.35 -37.02
C ALA A 169 3.69 17.74 -37.63
N PRO A 170 2.70 18.45 -38.21
CA PRO A 170 2.87 19.85 -38.58
C PRO A 170 3.31 20.71 -37.38
N ALA A 171 3.95 21.86 -37.64
CA ALA A 171 4.27 22.81 -36.58
C ALA A 171 3.01 23.15 -35.78
N ALA A 172 3.04 22.87 -34.47
CA ALA A 172 1.91 23.10 -33.58
C ALA A 172 1.49 24.57 -33.59
N LYS A 173 0.21 24.84 -33.34
CA LYS A 173 -0.22 26.20 -32.99
C LYS A 173 0.59 26.66 -31.75
N PRO A 174 0.99 27.93 -31.66
CA PRO A 174 1.68 28.43 -30.47
C PRO A 174 0.85 28.15 -29.21
N ARG A 175 1.46 27.48 -28.21
CA ARG A 175 0.80 27.13 -26.94
C ARG A 175 0.81 28.33 -26.00
N VAL A 176 -0.27 28.57 -25.29
CA VAL A 176 -0.36 29.55 -24.20
C VAL A 176 0.35 29.00 -22.96
N ALA A 177 1.14 29.82 -22.30
CA ALA A 177 1.61 29.55 -20.93
C ALA A 177 1.77 30.82 -20.10
N ALA A 178 1.60 30.67 -18.79
CA ALA A 178 2.00 31.63 -17.78
C ALA A 178 3.54 31.78 -17.77
N THR A 179 4.02 33.02 -17.70
CA THR A 179 5.45 33.35 -17.67
C THR A 179 6.08 33.20 -16.28
N SER A 180 5.26 33.04 -15.24
CA SER A 180 5.69 32.87 -13.85
C SER A 180 4.71 32.02 -13.03
N ASP A 181 5.23 31.35 -11.99
CA ASP A 181 4.43 30.60 -10.99
C ASP A 181 3.34 31.50 -10.37
N PRO A 182 2.05 31.10 -10.37
CA PRO A 182 0.96 31.93 -9.88
C PRO A 182 1.09 32.23 -8.38
N ALA A 183 0.75 33.46 -7.98
CA ALA A 183 0.61 33.85 -6.60
C ALA A 183 -0.84 33.69 -6.13
N ILE A 184 -1.05 33.15 -4.93
CA ILE A 184 -2.36 33.12 -4.25
C ILE A 184 -2.22 33.58 -2.79
N PRO A 185 -3.29 33.97 -2.10
CA PRO A 185 -3.25 34.21 -0.66
C PRO A 185 -2.63 33.05 0.12
N THR A 186 -1.70 33.35 1.01
CA THR A 186 -0.94 32.34 1.80
C THR A 186 -1.86 31.47 2.66
N SER A 187 -2.98 32.02 3.09
CA SER A 187 -4.05 31.30 3.80
C SER A 187 -4.73 30.22 2.94
N LEU A 188 -4.84 30.42 1.62
CA LEU A 188 -5.48 29.50 0.68
C LEU A 188 -4.51 28.43 0.15
N ALA A 189 -3.19 28.66 0.24
CA ALA A 189 -2.17 27.65 -0.08
C ALA A 189 -2.20 26.41 0.84
N ALA A 190 -3.00 26.43 1.91
CA ALA A 190 -3.32 25.22 2.66
C ALA A 190 -4.31 24.29 1.91
N ILE A 191 -5.20 24.84 1.07
CA ILE A 191 -6.31 24.10 0.46
C ILE A 191 -6.26 24.05 -1.07
N VAL A 192 -5.43 24.85 -1.73
CA VAL A 192 -5.15 24.76 -3.18
C VAL A 192 -3.81 24.04 -3.37
N SER A 193 -3.82 22.88 -4.03
CA SER A 193 -2.63 22.11 -4.42
C SER A 193 -1.93 22.77 -5.61
N SER A 194 -2.71 22.95 -6.68
CA SER A 194 -2.23 23.37 -8.00
C SER A 194 -3.36 24.04 -8.80
N ILE A 195 -3.00 24.76 -9.87
CA ILE A 195 -3.94 25.46 -10.76
C ILE A 195 -3.62 25.04 -12.20
N ALA A 196 -4.38 24.09 -12.73
CA ALA A 196 -4.27 23.70 -14.14
C ALA A 196 -4.98 24.72 -15.05
N GLY A 197 -4.63 24.72 -16.35
CA GLY A 197 -5.11 25.70 -17.32
C GLY A 197 -4.27 26.99 -17.39
N LEU A 198 -3.19 27.07 -16.62
CA LEU A 198 -2.19 28.14 -16.74
C LEU A 198 -1.17 27.91 -17.87
N ALA A 199 -1.16 26.71 -18.45
CA ALA A 199 -0.50 26.40 -19.70
C ALA A 199 -1.34 25.38 -20.48
N ASP A 200 -1.35 25.48 -21.80
CA ASP A 200 -2.04 24.54 -22.68
C ASP A 200 -1.38 23.16 -22.58
N ALA A 201 -2.17 22.11 -22.40
CA ALA A 201 -1.74 20.74 -22.69
C ALA A 201 -1.57 20.56 -24.22
N ALA A 202 -0.87 19.51 -24.62
CA ALA A 202 -0.73 19.13 -26.03
C ALA A 202 -1.00 17.64 -26.17
N ASP A 203 -2.17 17.23 -25.67
CA ASP A 203 -2.60 15.85 -25.64
C ASP A 203 -3.07 15.44 -27.04
N GLU A 204 -2.49 14.34 -27.53
CA GLU A 204 -2.74 13.78 -28.86
C GLU A 204 -3.19 12.30 -28.74
N PRO A 205 -3.90 11.75 -29.75
CA PRO A 205 -4.22 10.32 -29.82
C PRO A 205 -2.96 9.45 -29.77
N MET A 206 -3.03 8.30 -29.12
CA MET A 206 -1.98 7.27 -29.11
C MET A 206 -2.27 6.19 -30.17
N SER A 207 -2.57 6.65 -31.39
CA SER A 207 -2.82 5.80 -32.53
C SER A 207 -2.20 6.30 -33.83
N HIS A 208 -2.06 5.33 -34.72
CA HIS A 208 -1.64 5.52 -36.10
C HIS A 208 -2.69 4.89 -37.02
N VAL A 209 -2.86 5.47 -38.22
CA VAL A 209 -3.87 5.07 -39.20
C VAL A 209 -3.24 5.06 -40.58
N SER A 210 -3.34 3.95 -41.30
CA SER A 210 -2.92 3.91 -42.70
C SER A 210 -4.07 4.33 -43.60
N PRO A 211 -3.87 5.29 -44.53
CA PRO A 211 -4.83 5.59 -45.59
C PRO A 211 -4.82 4.52 -46.69
N ASP A 212 -3.91 3.53 -46.64
CA ASP A 212 -3.88 2.43 -47.60
C ASP A 212 -5.12 1.55 -47.42
N SER A 213 -6.09 1.77 -48.31
CA SER A 213 -7.33 1.03 -48.39
C SER A 213 -7.02 -0.46 -48.62
N VAL A 214 -7.32 -1.34 -47.66
CA VAL A 214 -7.03 -2.79 -47.76
C VAL A 214 -8.05 -3.47 -48.70
N PRO A 215 -7.75 -3.64 -50.01
CA PRO A 215 -8.81 -3.73 -51.00
C PRO A 215 -9.56 -5.05 -50.93
N PHE A 216 -10.89 -5.02 -51.06
CA PHE A 216 -11.68 -6.22 -51.39
C PHE A 216 -11.38 -6.66 -52.84
N SER A 217 -10.20 -7.25 -53.02
CA SER A 217 -9.69 -7.73 -54.30
C SER A 217 -10.02 -9.22 -54.44
N ARG A 218 -10.91 -9.53 -55.37
CA ARG A 218 -11.38 -10.90 -55.63
C ARG A 218 -10.40 -11.74 -56.47
N ALA A 219 -9.13 -11.34 -56.54
CA ALA A 219 -8.18 -11.77 -57.57
C ALA A 219 -6.70 -11.73 -57.14
N ALA A 220 -6.31 -12.53 -56.16
CA ALA A 220 -4.94 -13.04 -56.05
C ALA A 220 -4.88 -14.47 -56.63
N SER A 221 -3.78 -14.83 -57.32
CA SER A 221 -3.62 -16.15 -57.95
C SER A 221 -3.31 -17.29 -56.97
N ASN A 222 -3.13 -16.97 -55.69
CA ASN A 222 -3.18 -17.90 -54.56
C ASN A 222 -4.22 -17.37 -53.55
N PRO A 223 -5.01 -18.24 -52.88
CA PRO A 223 -5.95 -17.83 -51.85
C PRO A 223 -5.20 -17.50 -50.54
N VAL A 224 -4.76 -16.25 -50.43
CA VAL A 224 -4.53 -15.58 -49.14
C VAL A 224 -5.83 -14.89 -48.70
N PRO A 225 -6.15 -14.84 -47.40
CA PRO A 225 -7.34 -14.13 -46.92
C PRO A 225 -7.17 -12.62 -47.05
N LEU A 226 -8.28 -11.89 -47.18
CA LEU A 226 -8.28 -10.45 -47.53
C LEU A 226 -7.64 -9.51 -46.49
N TYR A 227 -7.36 -10.01 -45.29
CA TYR A 227 -6.80 -9.26 -44.16
C TYR A 227 -5.43 -9.80 -43.72
N ASN A 228 -4.86 -10.74 -44.49
CA ASN A 228 -3.43 -11.05 -44.42
C ASN A 228 -2.84 -10.52 -45.71
N ASP A 229 -1.87 -9.62 -45.63
CA ASP A 229 -1.31 -9.03 -46.84
C ASP A 229 -0.29 -9.96 -47.53
N SER A 230 0.23 -9.53 -48.66
CA SER A 230 1.20 -10.31 -49.44
C SER A 230 2.66 -10.15 -48.99
N ASN A 231 2.95 -9.30 -48.01
CA ASN A 231 4.28 -9.14 -47.41
C ASN A 231 4.44 -9.95 -46.11
N GLY A 232 3.33 -10.32 -45.45
CA GLY A 232 3.30 -11.16 -44.26
C GLY A 232 2.60 -10.52 -43.07
N ALA A 233 2.21 -9.25 -43.14
CA ALA A 233 1.46 -8.60 -42.08
C ALA A 233 -0.01 -9.03 -42.06
N HIS A 234 -0.62 -8.89 -40.88
CA HIS A 234 -1.95 -9.37 -40.56
C HIS A 234 -2.83 -8.22 -40.07
N SER A 235 -4.15 -8.31 -40.23
CA SER A 235 -5.08 -7.31 -39.70
C SER A 235 -6.19 -7.93 -38.87
N LEU A 236 -6.34 -7.43 -37.64
CA LEU A 236 -7.18 -8.03 -36.62
C LEU A 236 -8.64 -7.57 -36.71
N SER A 237 -9.53 -8.55 -36.88
CA SER A 237 -10.97 -8.40 -36.64
C SER A 237 -11.31 -8.57 -35.15
N PRO A 238 -12.55 -8.22 -34.73
CA PRO A 238 -13.06 -8.59 -33.41
C PRO A 238 -13.02 -10.10 -33.12
N SER A 239 -13.17 -10.96 -34.14
CA SER A 239 -13.13 -12.43 -34.00
C SER A 239 -11.71 -12.92 -33.67
N ASP A 240 -10.69 -12.29 -34.26
CA ASP A 240 -9.29 -12.60 -34.00
C ASP A 240 -8.92 -12.24 -32.56
N PHE A 241 -9.18 -11.00 -32.14
CA PHE A 241 -8.89 -10.54 -30.77
C PHE A 241 -9.54 -11.45 -29.71
N ARG A 242 -10.78 -11.91 -29.95
CA ARG A 242 -11.49 -12.83 -29.05
C ARG A 242 -10.90 -14.24 -29.01
N THR A 243 -10.20 -14.65 -30.07
CA THR A 243 -9.56 -15.96 -30.19
C THR A 243 -8.16 -15.95 -29.60
N ILE A 244 -7.42 -14.85 -29.77
CA ILE A 244 -6.08 -14.64 -29.19
C ILE A 244 -6.17 -14.65 -27.66
N TYR A 245 -7.05 -13.82 -27.08
CA TYR A 245 -7.07 -13.54 -25.64
C TYR A 245 -8.16 -14.32 -24.85
N ASP A 246 -8.52 -15.55 -25.25
CA ASP A 246 -9.56 -16.44 -24.64
C ASP A 246 -10.91 -15.78 -24.28
N ILE A 247 -11.41 -14.87 -25.11
CA ILE A 247 -12.70 -14.18 -24.86
C ILE A 247 -13.89 -15.04 -25.32
N ASN A 248 -13.71 -15.87 -26.36
CA ASN A 248 -14.78 -16.66 -26.94
C ASN A 248 -15.54 -17.56 -25.92
N PRO A 249 -14.91 -18.28 -24.98
CA PRO A 249 -15.64 -19.04 -23.96
C PRO A 249 -16.44 -18.17 -22.99
N VAL A 250 -15.99 -16.93 -22.74
CA VAL A 250 -16.71 -15.95 -21.91
C VAL A 250 -18.02 -15.55 -22.60
N LEU A 251 -17.96 -15.16 -23.87
CA LEU A 251 -19.15 -14.83 -24.68
C LEU A 251 -20.12 -16.01 -24.78
N GLN A 252 -19.60 -17.23 -25.00
CA GLN A 252 -20.40 -18.46 -25.06
C GLN A 252 -21.11 -18.80 -23.74
N SER A 253 -20.61 -18.31 -22.61
CA SER A 253 -21.26 -18.44 -21.30
C SER A 253 -22.40 -17.43 -21.06
N GLY A 254 -22.68 -16.54 -22.02
CA GLY A 254 -23.69 -15.48 -21.91
C GLY A 254 -23.17 -14.20 -21.24
N ILE A 255 -21.85 -14.04 -21.13
CA ILE A 255 -21.19 -12.86 -20.60
C ILE A 255 -20.61 -12.09 -21.78
N ASP A 256 -21.28 -11.02 -22.20
CA ASP A 256 -21.02 -10.24 -23.41
C ASP A 256 -20.85 -8.73 -23.15
N GLY A 257 -20.96 -8.29 -21.91
CA GLY A 257 -21.00 -6.88 -21.49
C GLY A 257 -22.41 -6.32 -21.31
N THR A 258 -23.47 -7.11 -21.49
CA THR A 258 -24.86 -6.64 -21.34
C THR A 258 -25.09 -6.01 -19.96
N GLY A 259 -25.67 -4.81 -19.97
CA GLY A 259 -25.95 -4.02 -18.77
C GLY A 259 -24.77 -3.18 -18.26
N GLN A 260 -23.60 -3.27 -18.91
CA GLN A 260 -22.49 -2.36 -18.68
C GLN A 260 -22.54 -1.16 -19.62
N LYS A 261 -21.79 -0.13 -19.21
CA LYS A 261 -21.43 1.00 -20.03
C LYS A 261 -19.92 1.24 -20.01
N ILE A 262 -19.41 1.84 -21.07
CA ILE A 262 -18.03 2.32 -21.20
C ILE A 262 -18.08 3.77 -21.68
N ALA A 263 -17.60 4.68 -20.85
CA ALA A 263 -17.33 6.05 -21.25
C ALA A 263 -16.03 6.08 -22.08
N ILE A 264 -16.09 6.64 -23.28
CA ILE A 264 -14.93 6.87 -24.14
C ILE A 264 -14.72 8.38 -24.22
N VAL A 265 -13.60 8.85 -23.69
CA VAL A 265 -13.22 10.27 -23.67
C VAL A 265 -12.43 10.59 -24.93
N GLY A 266 -12.84 11.62 -25.68
CA GLY A 266 -12.17 11.99 -26.92
C GLY A 266 -12.57 13.35 -27.51
N ARG A 267 -12.10 13.63 -28.73
CA ARG A 267 -12.19 14.98 -29.36
C ARG A 267 -12.88 14.99 -30.73
N SER A 268 -13.64 13.94 -31.05
CA SER A 268 -14.42 13.84 -32.28
C SER A 268 -15.66 12.98 -32.10
N GLN A 269 -16.72 13.29 -32.84
CA GLN A 269 -17.77 12.34 -33.14
C GLN A 269 -17.25 11.21 -34.05
N VAL A 270 -18.01 10.12 -34.10
CA VAL A 270 -17.91 9.06 -35.12
C VAL A 270 -19.05 9.18 -36.13
N LEU A 271 -18.83 8.74 -37.37
CA LEU A 271 -19.95 8.60 -38.31
C LEU A 271 -20.77 7.34 -37.95
N ALA A 272 -22.09 7.49 -37.86
CA ALA A 272 -22.97 6.35 -37.58
C ALA A 272 -22.90 5.25 -38.66
N SER A 273 -22.54 5.61 -39.90
CA SER A 273 -22.24 4.64 -40.97
C SER A 273 -21.03 3.77 -40.68
N ASP A 274 -20.01 4.34 -40.04
CA ASP A 274 -18.73 3.66 -39.82
C ASP A 274 -18.92 2.52 -38.83
N ILE A 275 -19.59 2.82 -37.72
CA ILE A 275 -19.96 1.84 -36.70
C ILE A 275 -20.95 0.80 -37.26
N SER A 276 -22.07 1.22 -37.86
CA SER A 276 -23.10 0.27 -38.31
C SER A 276 -22.67 -0.64 -39.48
N ILE A 277 -21.76 -0.17 -40.35
CA ILE A 277 -21.18 -1.03 -41.39
C ILE A 277 -20.11 -1.96 -40.77
N PHE A 278 -19.27 -1.46 -39.86
CA PHE A 278 -18.31 -2.30 -39.13
C PHE A 278 -19.00 -3.45 -38.40
N GLU A 279 -20.05 -3.15 -37.62
CA GLU A 279 -20.86 -4.14 -36.91
C GLU A 279 -21.48 -5.17 -37.86
N SER A 280 -22.11 -4.69 -38.94
CA SER A 280 -22.74 -5.55 -39.95
C SER A 280 -21.73 -6.48 -40.66
N GLN A 281 -20.50 -6.02 -40.89
CA GLN A 281 -19.47 -6.82 -41.55
C GLN A 281 -18.73 -7.75 -40.60
N THR A 282 -18.60 -7.42 -39.32
CA THR A 282 -17.92 -8.24 -38.30
C THR A 282 -18.88 -9.11 -37.47
N GLY A 283 -20.19 -9.04 -37.74
CA GLY A 283 -21.19 -9.87 -37.07
C GLY A 283 -21.54 -9.43 -35.65
N LEU A 284 -21.32 -8.15 -35.34
CA LEU A 284 -21.68 -7.56 -34.05
C LEU A 284 -23.15 -7.08 -34.04
N PRO A 285 -23.77 -6.89 -32.86
CA PRO A 285 -25.04 -6.18 -32.75
C PRO A 285 -24.93 -4.78 -33.35
N ASN A 286 -25.99 -4.29 -34.00
CA ASN A 286 -26.03 -2.91 -34.50
C ASN A 286 -26.43 -1.97 -33.34
N LYS A 287 -25.45 -1.28 -32.75
CA LYS A 287 -25.62 -0.51 -31.51
C LYS A 287 -24.70 0.72 -31.48
N ALA A 288 -25.20 1.80 -32.07
CA ALA A 288 -24.52 3.09 -32.06
C ALA A 288 -24.15 3.59 -30.64
N PRO A 289 -23.00 4.28 -30.48
CA PRO A 289 -22.64 4.94 -29.23
C PRO A 289 -23.57 6.13 -28.95
N ASN A 290 -23.78 6.44 -27.68
CA ASN A 290 -24.41 7.70 -27.27
C ASN A 290 -23.36 8.80 -27.38
N VAL A 291 -23.65 9.91 -28.09
CA VAL A 291 -22.75 11.08 -28.10
C VAL A 291 -23.16 12.02 -26.96
N ILE A 292 -22.22 12.28 -26.05
CA ILE A 292 -22.43 13.13 -24.88
C ILE A 292 -21.48 14.32 -24.94
N ILE A 293 -22.05 15.52 -24.81
CA ILE A 293 -21.29 16.78 -24.68
C ILE A 293 -21.51 17.30 -23.26
N PRO A 294 -20.45 17.54 -22.46
CA PRO A 294 -20.60 18.18 -21.15
C PRO A 294 -21.31 19.54 -21.24
N PRO A 295 -22.13 19.95 -20.25
CA PRO A 295 -22.90 21.20 -20.32
C PRO A 295 -22.08 22.48 -20.50
N SER A 296 -20.84 22.50 -20.03
CA SER A 296 -19.89 23.61 -20.19
C SER A 296 -18.87 23.37 -21.32
N GLY A 297 -19.08 22.34 -22.15
CA GLY A 297 -18.28 22.01 -23.32
C GLY A 297 -18.91 22.49 -24.63
N VAL A 298 -18.18 22.35 -25.73
CA VAL A 298 -18.62 22.69 -27.09
C VAL A 298 -18.58 21.42 -27.93
N ASN A 299 -19.64 21.16 -28.70
CA ASN A 299 -19.69 20.00 -29.58
C ASN A 299 -18.60 20.10 -30.67
N PRO A 300 -17.60 19.19 -30.71
CA PRO A 300 -16.50 19.27 -31.67
C PRO A 300 -16.93 18.92 -33.11
N GLY A 301 -18.08 18.27 -33.28
CA GLY A 301 -18.45 17.66 -34.55
C GLY A 301 -17.47 16.57 -34.96
N MET A 302 -17.19 16.49 -36.26
CA MET A 302 -16.19 15.60 -36.85
C MET A 302 -14.86 16.35 -36.97
N THR A 303 -13.80 15.86 -36.31
CA THR A 303 -12.48 16.51 -36.31
C THR A 303 -11.40 15.63 -36.93
N LYS A 304 -10.13 16.05 -36.84
CA LYS A 304 -8.98 15.19 -37.23
C LYS A 304 -8.88 13.91 -36.39
N ASP A 305 -9.48 13.90 -35.20
CA ASP A 305 -9.39 12.82 -34.21
C ASP A 305 -10.53 11.79 -34.40
N GLN A 306 -11.22 11.75 -35.55
CA GLN A 306 -12.33 10.82 -35.79
C GLN A 306 -11.87 9.36 -35.93
N ALA A 307 -10.74 9.11 -36.59
CA ALA A 307 -10.26 7.75 -36.76
C ALA A 307 -9.98 7.09 -35.40
N GLU A 308 -9.47 7.88 -34.44
CA GLU A 308 -9.30 7.50 -33.05
C GLU A 308 -10.63 7.18 -32.37
N ALA A 309 -11.58 8.11 -32.38
CA ALA A 309 -12.90 7.88 -31.79
C ALA A 309 -13.60 6.65 -32.39
N THR A 310 -13.32 6.33 -33.65
CA THR A 310 -13.86 5.15 -34.35
C THR A 310 -13.14 3.86 -33.94
N LEU A 311 -11.81 3.90 -33.78
CA LEU A 311 -11.02 2.81 -33.21
C LEU A 311 -11.53 2.49 -31.81
N ASP A 312 -11.58 3.47 -30.92
CA ASP A 312 -12.00 3.29 -29.53
C ASP A 312 -13.38 2.61 -29.41
N VAL A 313 -14.38 3.16 -30.11
CA VAL A 313 -15.74 2.60 -30.13
C VAL A 313 -15.74 1.17 -30.67
N THR A 314 -15.08 0.91 -31.80
CA THR A 314 -15.10 -0.41 -32.46
C THR A 314 -14.32 -1.48 -31.68
N ARG A 315 -13.24 -1.10 -30.98
CA ARG A 315 -12.47 -1.98 -30.08
C ARG A 315 -13.26 -2.34 -28.82
N ALA A 316 -13.96 -1.38 -28.22
CA ALA A 316 -14.81 -1.62 -27.05
C ALA A 316 -15.97 -2.57 -27.36
N ILE A 317 -16.78 -2.29 -28.41
CA ILE A 317 -17.91 -3.17 -28.80
C ILE A 317 -17.44 -4.47 -29.46
N GLY A 318 -16.28 -4.46 -30.11
CA GLY A 318 -15.64 -5.66 -30.64
C GLY A 318 -15.25 -6.63 -29.53
N THR A 319 -14.85 -6.12 -28.37
CA THR A 319 -14.48 -6.93 -27.20
C THR A 319 -15.70 -7.36 -26.38
N ALA A 320 -16.61 -6.42 -26.07
CA ALA A 320 -17.80 -6.65 -25.24
C ALA A 320 -19.09 -6.22 -25.97
N PRO A 321 -19.62 -7.03 -26.92
CA PRO A 321 -20.70 -6.63 -27.83
C PRO A 321 -22.06 -6.29 -27.17
N GLY A 322 -22.27 -6.65 -25.90
CA GLY A 322 -23.45 -6.28 -25.13
C GLY A 322 -23.34 -4.89 -24.45
N THR A 323 -22.13 -4.33 -24.31
CA THR A 323 -21.89 -3.04 -23.63
C THR A 323 -22.53 -1.87 -24.38
N GLN A 324 -22.91 -0.80 -23.68
CA GLN A 324 -23.22 0.48 -24.32
C GLN A 324 -21.99 1.39 -24.24
N VAL A 325 -21.64 2.02 -25.36
CA VAL A 325 -20.60 3.06 -25.36
C VAL A 325 -21.27 4.42 -25.23
N ASP A 326 -20.76 5.23 -24.31
CA ASP A 326 -21.07 6.64 -24.15
C ASP A 326 -19.80 7.44 -24.55
N LEU A 327 -19.83 8.05 -25.73
CA LEU A 327 -18.73 8.82 -26.31
C LEU A 327 -18.82 10.26 -25.78
N VAL A 328 -18.01 10.56 -24.76
CA VAL A 328 -17.99 11.85 -24.03
C VAL A 328 -16.93 12.74 -24.65
N ILE A 329 -17.36 13.84 -25.29
CA ILE A 329 -16.48 14.65 -26.15
C ILE A 329 -16.75 16.15 -26.05
N THR A 330 -15.68 16.93 -26.08
CA THR A 330 -15.70 18.38 -26.24
C THR A 330 -14.67 18.86 -27.26
N ALA A 331 -14.82 20.10 -27.74
CA ALA A 331 -13.80 20.75 -28.56
C ALA A 331 -12.54 21.05 -27.74
N ALA A 332 -11.37 20.82 -28.35
CA ALA A 332 -10.07 20.96 -27.69
C ALA A 332 -9.85 22.33 -27.02
N ASP A 333 -10.34 23.40 -27.65
CA ASP A 333 -10.27 24.79 -27.18
C ASP A 333 -11.38 25.17 -26.17
N ALA A 334 -12.29 24.25 -25.84
CA ALA A 334 -13.44 24.47 -24.94
C ALA A 334 -13.35 23.69 -23.61
N GLY A 335 -12.19 23.10 -23.29
CA GLY A 335 -11.94 22.42 -22.02
C GLY A 335 -11.17 21.10 -22.12
N ASP A 336 -10.99 20.60 -23.35
CA ASP A 336 -10.23 19.39 -23.70
C ASP A 336 -10.72 18.10 -22.99
N ILE A 337 -10.05 16.97 -23.23
CA ILE A 337 -10.37 15.65 -22.67
C ILE A 337 -10.49 15.60 -21.14
N PHE A 338 -9.89 16.55 -20.40
CA PHE A 338 -10.06 16.63 -18.96
C PHE A 338 -11.48 17.06 -18.55
N LEU A 339 -12.14 17.94 -19.31
CA LEU A 339 -13.53 18.31 -19.05
C LEU A 339 -14.46 17.11 -19.21
N ASP A 340 -14.25 16.32 -20.26
CA ASP A 340 -15.03 15.13 -20.56
C ASP A 340 -14.85 14.06 -19.46
N ALA A 341 -13.61 13.78 -19.07
CA ALA A 341 -13.31 12.87 -17.96
C ALA A 341 -13.84 13.38 -16.61
N GLN A 342 -13.76 14.69 -16.33
CA GLN A 342 -14.34 15.27 -15.11
C GLN A 342 -15.87 15.16 -15.10
N TYR A 343 -16.53 15.39 -16.24
CA TYR A 343 -17.98 15.24 -16.36
C TYR A 343 -18.44 13.79 -16.20
N GLU A 344 -17.65 12.83 -16.71
CA GLU A 344 -17.85 11.41 -16.48
C GLU A 344 -17.85 11.10 -14.97
N VAL A 345 -16.76 11.41 -14.24
CA VAL A 345 -16.65 11.09 -12.81
C VAL A 345 -17.66 11.86 -11.95
N GLU A 346 -17.91 13.14 -12.21
CA GLU A 346 -18.81 13.97 -11.39
C GLU A 346 -20.30 13.73 -11.67
N THR A 347 -20.68 13.28 -12.88
CA THR A 347 -22.08 13.29 -13.33
C THR A 347 -22.57 11.97 -13.92
N LEU A 348 -21.91 11.42 -14.94
CA LEU A 348 -22.41 10.23 -15.66
C LEU A 348 -22.23 8.96 -14.84
N ARG A 349 -21.00 8.74 -14.35
CA ARG A 349 -20.60 7.66 -13.45
C ARG A 349 -20.86 6.28 -14.05
N ASP A 350 -20.52 6.16 -15.33
CA ASP A 350 -20.37 4.90 -16.01
C ASP A 350 -19.24 4.10 -15.34
N PRO A 351 -19.37 2.78 -15.18
CA PRO A 351 -18.45 2.00 -14.34
C PRO A 351 -17.05 1.81 -14.94
N ILE A 352 -16.83 2.27 -16.17
CA ILE A 352 -15.62 2.07 -16.96
C ILE A 352 -15.38 3.33 -17.80
N MET A 353 -14.15 3.85 -17.78
CA MET A 353 -13.70 4.98 -18.58
C MET A 353 -12.45 4.60 -19.39
N ASN A 354 -12.42 4.97 -20.66
CA ASN A 354 -11.26 4.84 -21.55
C ASN A 354 -10.76 6.21 -22.01
N ILE A 355 -9.44 6.42 -21.97
CA ILE A 355 -8.76 7.61 -22.48
C ILE A 355 -7.58 7.17 -23.35
N SER A 356 -7.73 7.26 -24.67
CA SER A 356 -6.72 6.86 -25.65
C SER A 356 -5.76 8.01 -26.06
N PHE A 357 -5.57 8.96 -25.15
CA PHE A 357 -4.80 10.19 -25.39
C PHE A 357 -3.61 10.32 -24.43
N GLY A 358 -2.67 11.18 -24.78
CA GLY A 358 -1.71 11.69 -23.81
C GLY A 358 -0.61 12.58 -24.36
N ASN A 359 0.34 12.88 -23.47
CA ASN A 359 1.55 13.65 -23.72
C ASN A 359 2.61 13.29 -22.66
N CYS A 360 3.84 13.77 -22.79
CA CYS A 360 4.92 13.34 -21.92
C CYS A 360 4.91 13.99 -20.52
N GLU A 361 5.12 13.16 -19.50
CA GLU A 361 5.14 13.55 -18.09
C GLU A 361 6.12 14.70 -17.79
N THR A 362 7.27 14.73 -18.46
CA THR A 362 8.28 15.78 -18.24
C THR A 362 7.90 17.13 -18.89
N SER A 363 6.97 17.15 -19.85
CA SER A 363 6.41 18.38 -20.45
C SER A 363 5.34 18.99 -19.55
N GLU A 364 4.38 18.16 -19.13
CA GLU A 364 3.19 18.62 -18.40
C GLU A 364 3.41 18.72 -16.88
N GLY A 365 4.41 18.01 -16.35
CA GLY A 365 4.95 18.18 -15.02
C GLY A 365 3.97 17.83 -13.88
N ALA A 366 4.35 18.23 -12.67
CA ALA A 366 3.61 17.89 -11.45
C ALA A 366 2.16 18.41 -11.45
N VAL A 367 1.89 19.57 -12.04
CA VAL A 367 0.53 20.15 -12.10
C VAL A 367 -0.40 19.33 -13.00
N GLY A 368 0.08 18.90 -14.18
CA GLY A 368 -0.69 18.05 -15.08
C GLY A 368 -0.98 16.67 -14.46
N VAL A 369 0.01 16.09 -13.79
CA VAL A 369 -0.11 14.78 -13.13
C VAL A 369 -0.99 14.84 -11.88
N ASP A 370 -0.83 15.83 -10.99
CA ASP A 370 -1.64 16.03 -9.77
C ASP A 370 -3.14 16.16 -10.10
N ARG A 371 -3.47 16.86 -11.19
CA ARG A 371 -4.84 16.99 -11.70
C ARG A 371 -5.45 15.63 -12.06
N TRP A 372 -4.76 14.83 -12.88
CA TRP A 372 -5.26 13.53 -13.32
C TRP A 372 -5.28 12.49 -12.20
N ASP A 373 -4.23 12.43 -11.37
CA ASP A 373 -4.19 11.50 -10.23
C ASP A 373 -5.28 11.82 -9.20
N THR A 374 -5.58 13.10 -8.95
CA THR A 374 -6.71 13.50 -8.09
C THR A 374 -8.05 13.04 -8.66
N LEU A 375 -8.28 13.20 -9.97
CA LEU A 375 -9.52 12.78 -10.63
C LEU A 375 -9.68 11.26 -10.62
N PHE A 376 -8.62 10.50 -10.92
CA PHE A 376 -8.68 9.04 -10.94
C PHE A 376 -8.72 8.43 -9.53
N ALA A 377 -8.10 9.06 -8.53
CA ALA A 377 -8.27 8.68 -7.13
C ALA A 377 -9.73 8.81 -6.68
N GLN A 378 -10.43 9.85 -7.14
CA GLN A 378 -11.88 9.97 -6.96
C GLN A 378 -12.62 8.86 -7.72
N ALA A 379 -12.38 8.69 -9.03
CA ALA A 379 -13.02 7.68 -9.86
C ALA A 379 -12.93 6.26 -9.25
N ALA A 380 -11.77 5.90 -8.72
CA ALA A 380 -11.54 4.65 -8.00
C ALA A 380 -12.45 4.48 -6.76
N GLY A 381 -12.68 5.56 -6.01
CA GLY A 381 -13.57 5.59 -4.84
C GLY A 381 -15.07 5.52 -5.19
N GLU A 382 -15.39 5.89 -6.43
CA GLU A 382 -16.73 5.81 -7.03
C GLU A 382 -17.02 4.50 -7.75
N GLY A 383 -16.02 3.61 -7.84
CA GLY A 383 -16.15 2.31 -8.49
C GLY A 383 -15.95 2.33 -10.00
N ILE A 384 -15.39 3.40 -10.56
CA ILE A 384 -15.07 3.55 -11.98
C ILE A 384 -13.67 2.95 -12.24
N SER A 385 -13.58 2.05 -13.23
CA SER A 385 -12.30 1.53 -13.72
C SER A 385 -11.79 2.38 -14.89
N VAL A 386 -10.61 2.99 -14.74
CA VAL A 386 -10.03 3.91 -15.72
C VAL A 386 -8.90 3.22 -16.50
N PHE A 387 -8.97 3.27 -17.82
CA PHE A 387 -7.98 2.73 -18.76
C PHE A 387 -7.35 3.84 -19.58
N VAL A 388 -6.03 3.85 -19.69
CA VAL A 388 -5.26 4.86 -20.41
C VAL A 388 -4.23 4.20 -21.30
N SER A 389 -4.11 4.62 -22.56
CA SER A 389 -3.07 4.16 -23.49
C SER A 389 -1.67 4.61 -23.05
N SER A 390 -0.70 3.70 -22.99
CA SER A 390 0.65 4.02 -22.46
C SER A 390 1.49 4.93 -23.37
N GLY A 391 1.18 4.93 -24.66
CA GLY A 391 1.76 5.78 -25.69
C GLY A 391 2.52 5.00 -26.77
N ASP A 392 2.90 5.72 -27.82
CA ASP A 392 3.34 5.10 -29.07
C ASP A 392 4.79 5.48 -29.46
N SER A 393 5.51 6.18 -28.60
CA SER A 393 6.90 6.64 -28.83
C SER A 393 7.94 5.87 -28.02
N GLY A 394 7.70 4.59 -27.75
CA GLY A 394 8.57 3.72 -26.96
C GLY A 394 8.83 4.28 -25.55
N ALA A 395 10.05 4.08 -25.05
CA ALA A 395 10.51 4.62 -23.77
C ALA A 395 10.62 6.16 -23.72
N GLN A 396 10.18 6.90 -24.76
CA GLN A 396 10.50 8.31 -24.98
C GLN A 396 9.28 9.16 -25.38
N ALA A 397 8.26 9.25 -24.52
CA ALA A 397 7.05 10.04 -24.78
C ALA A 397 7.32 11.52 -25.16
N CYS A 398 8.45 12.12 -24.75
CA CYS A 398 8.80 13.51 -25.10
C CYS A 398 9.39 13.71 -26.52
N GLY A 399 8.88 12.98 -27.53
CA GLY A 399 9.05 13.29 -28.96
C GLY A 399 10.49 13.31 -29.49
N THR A 400 11.06 14.50 -29.70
CA THR A 400 12.41 14.68 -30.28
C THR A 400 13.52 14.93 -29.25
N SER A 401 13.17 15.01 -27.96
CA SER A 401 14.10 15.42 -26.90
C SER A 401 15.12 14.36 -26.45
N GLN A 402 15.02 13.12 -26.95
CA GLN A 402 15.84 11.96 -26.59
C GLN A 402 15.98 11.75 -25.06
N LYS A 403 14.85 11.87 -24.35
CA LYS A 403 14.75 11.65 -22.90
C LYS A 403 13.66 10.65 -22.55
N ARG A 404 13.98 9.71 -21.65
CA ARG A 404 12.98 8.80 -21.09
C ARG A 404 11.86 9.59 -20.42
N SER A 405 10.63 9.25 -20.76
CA SER A 405 9.41 9.86 -20.22
C SER A 405 8.22 8.99 -20.61
N ILE A 406 7.17 9.01 -19.79
CA ILE A 406 5.94 8.22 -19.95
C ILE A 406 4.76 9.12 -20.32
N ASN A 407 3.62 8.54 -20.72
CA ASN A 407 2.37 9.29 -20.81
C ASN A 407 1.94 9.78 -19.41
N TYR A 408 1.79 11.10 -19.25
CA TYR A 408 1.47 11.75 -17.97
C TYR A 408 0.09 11.39 -17.41
N ILE A 409 -0.87 11.04 -18.26
CA ILE A 409 -2.20 10.59 -17.84
C ILE A 409 -2.10 9.16 -17.26
N CYS A 410 -1.27 8.32 -17.88
CA CYS A 410 -0.98 6.94 -17.46
C CYS A 410 -0.17 6.85 -16.16
N ALA A 411 0.52 7.93 -15.77
CA ALA A 411 1.38 7.96 -14.58
C ALA A 411 0.61 7.71 -13.27
N SER A 412 -0.68 8.01 -13.22
CA SER A 412 -1.51 7.82 -12.03
C SER A 412 -1.53 6.37 -11.54
N SER A 413 -1.57 6.20 -10.21
CA SER A 413 -1.75 4.91 -9.56
C SER A 413 -3.22 4.43 -9.52
N TYR A 414 -4.16 5.21 -10.07
CA TYR A 414 -5.59 4.90 -10.07
C TYR A 414 -6.16 4.62 -11.46
N ALA A 415 -5.35 4.74 -12.51
CA ALA A 415 -5.63 4.26 -13.85
C ALA A 415 -4.81 2.99 -14.15
N THR A 416 -5.41 2.04 -14.85
CA THR A 416 -4.70 0.92 -15.48
C THR A 416 -4.08 1.43 -16.77
N CYS A 417 -2.76 1.50 -16.80
CA CYS A 417 -2.02 1.90 -17.98
C CYS A 417 -1.87 0.71 -18.94
N VAL A 418 -2.30 0.85 -20.18
CA VAL A 418 -2.39 -0.25 -21.15
C VAL A 418 -1.40 -0.03 -22.29
N GLY A 419 -0.43 -0.92 -22.41
CA GLY A 419 0.63 -0.86 -23.43
C GLY A 419 0.43 -1.79 -24.61
N GLY A 420 1.50 -1.90 -25.41
CA GLY A 420 1.49 -2.56 -26.70
C GLY A 420 2.39 -3.79 -26.81
N THR A 421 1.85 -4.85 -27.40
CA THR A 421 2.59 -6.04 -27.86
C THR A 421 2.58 -6.16 -29.39
N GLU A 422 3.41 -7.06 -29.90
CA GLU A 422 3.56 -7.42 -31.32
C GLU A 422 3.71 -8.95 -31.42
N PHE A 423 3.15 -9.57 -32.46
CA PHE A 423 3.11 -11.04 -32.56
C PHE A 423 4.37 -11.65 -33.18
N ALA A 424 4.89 -12.71 -32.55
CA ALA A 424 6.06 -13.47 -32.98
C ALA A 424 5.66 -14.68 -33.85
N ASP A 425 4.88 -14.45 -34.91
CA ASP A 425 4.36 -15.48 -35.81
C ASP A 425 5.26 -15.77 -37.03
N PHE A 426 6.16 -14.85 -37.37
CA PHE A 426 7.03 -14.84 -38.57
C PHE A 426 7.72 -16.18 -38.89
N ALA A 427 8.06 -16.96 -37.86
CA ALA A 427 8.75 -18.25 -38.03
C ALA A 427 7.82 -19.37 -38.54
N THR A 428 6.53 -19.34 -38.17
CA THR A 428 5.53 -20.35 -38.55
C THR A 428 4.11 -19.76 -38.68
N PRO A 429 3.83 -18.82 -39.62
CA PRO A 429 2.53 -18.13 -39.67
C PRO A 429 1.34 -19.08 -39.84
N SER A 430 1.50 -20.18 -40.58
CA SER A 430 0.44 -21.18 -40.78
C SER A 430 0.09 -22.02 -39.54
N ALA A 431 0.80 -21.86 -38.42
CA ALA A 431 0.39 -22.42 -37.12
C ALA A 431 -0.69 -21.56 -36.44
N PHE A 432 -0.70 -20.26 -36.73
CA PHE A 432 -1.52 -19.25 -36.06
C PHE A 432 -2.64 -18.71 -36.96
N TRP A 433 -2.43 -18.68 -38.27
CA TRP A 433 -3.32 -18.05 -39.24
C TRP A 433 -3.92 -19.04 -40.23
N SER A 434 -5.24 -18.98 -40.37
CA SER A 434 -6.02 -19.63 -41.41
C SER A 434 -5.77 -18.98 -42.79
N THR A 435 -5.85 -19.77 -43.86
CA THR A 435 -5.85 -19.26 -45.24
C THR A 435 -7.19 -18.66 -45.68
N THR A 436 -8.23 -18.74 -44.84
CA THR A 436 -9.57 -18.21 -45.10
C THR A 436 -10.18 -17.59 -43.86
N THR A 437 -10.90 -16.48 -44.01
CA THR A 437 -11.60 -15.81 -42.91
C THR A 437 -13.00 -16.38 -42.65
N ASP A 438 -13.46 -16.30 -41.41
CA ASP A 438 -14.83 -16.61 -40.98
C ASP A 438 -15.85 -15.52 -41.39
N SER A 439 -17.11 -15.70 -40.99
CA SER A 439 -18.17 -14.72 -41.25
C SER A 439 -17.97 -13.37 -40.53
N ALA A 440 -17.30 -13.36 -39.39
CA ALA A 440 -16.93 -12.19 -38.58
C ALA A 440 -15.60 -11.54 -38.99
N LYS A 441 -14.97 -12.04 -40.08
CA LYS A 441 -13.67 -11.64 -40.65
C LYS A 441 -12.43 -12.17 -39.91
N GLY A 442 -12.61 -13.06 -38.93
CA GLY A 442 -11.50 -13.70 -38.21
C GLY A 442 -10.76 -14.74 -39.03
N SER A 443 -9.45 -14.85 -38.83
CA SER A 443 -8.56 -15.87 -39.40
C SER A 443 -7.57 -16.49 -38.40
N VAL A 444 -7.44 -15.95 -37.18
CA VAL A 444 -6.60 -16.55 -36.13
C VAL A 444 -7.16 -17.90 -35.66
N LEU A 445 -6.26 -18.84 -35.38
CA LEU A 445 -6.53 -20.21 -34.93
C LEU A 445 -6.36 -20.42 -33.42
N SER A 446 -5.49 -19.63 -32.77
CA SER A 446 -5.13 -19.74 -31.35
C SER A 446 -4.45 -18.46 -30.85
N TYR A 447 -4.15 -18.38 -29.55
CA TYR A 447 -3.13 -17.46 -29.03
C TYR A 447 -1.83 -17.53 -29.85
N ILE A 448 -1.17 -16.38 -29.98
CA ILE A 448 0.08 -16.17 -30.73
C ILE A 448 1.11 -15.59 -29.75
N PRO A 449 2.34 -16.13 -29.65
CA PRO A 449 3.36 -15.59 -28.76
C PRO A 449 3.66 -14.11 -29.02
N GLU A 450 3.87 -13.34 -27.95
CA GLU A 450 4.02 -11.89 -27.99
C GLU A 450 5.42 -11.42 -27.56
N GLY A 451 5.84 -10.29 -28.14
CA GLY A 451 6.90 -9.42 -27.63
C GLY A 451 6.39 -7.99 -27.39
N ALA A 452 7.27 -7.08 -26.98
CA ALA A 452 6.96 -5.65 -26.93
C ALA A 452 6.75 -5.10 -28.36
N TRP A 453 5.76 -4.24 -28.58
CA TRP A 453 5.64 -3.56 -29.88
C TRP A 453 6.78 -2.57 -30.09
N ASN A 454 7.54 -2.72 -31.19
CA ASN A 454 8.61 -1.79 -31.53
C ASN A 454 8.98 -1.82 -33.03
N GLU A 455 8.40 -0.90 -33.81
CA GLU A 455 8.54 -0.83 -35.27
C GLU A 455 9.21 0.47 -35.74
N PRO A 456 10.51 0.66 -35.48
CA PRO A 456 11.22 1.94 -35.62
C PRO A 456 11.40 2.46 -37.05
N THR A 457 10.89 1.78 -38.08
CA THR A 457 11.23 2.01 -39.49
C THR A 457 10.01 2.07 -40.41
N VAL A 458 9.89 3.19 -41.14
CA VAL A 458 8.94 3.32 -42.25
C VAL A 458 9.73 3.39 -43.55
N THR A 459 9.36 2.56 -44.54
CA THR A 459 9.96 2.59 -45.87
C THR A 459 8.92 3.04 -46.89
N SER A 460 9.15 4.20 -47.53
CA SER A 460 8.28 4.76 -48.56
C SER A 460 9.09 5.23 -49.77
N GLY A 461 8.62 4.90 -50.98
CA GLY A 461 9.31 5.26 -52.23
C GLY A 461 10.75 4.70 -52.35
N GLY A 462 11.08 3.63 -51.62
CA GLY A 462 12.44 3.08 -51.52
C GLY A 462 13.38 3.83 -50.58
N THR A 463 12.88 4.82 -49.84
CA THR A 463 13.61 5.52 -48.77
C THR A 463 13.12 5.04 -47.41
N THR A 464 14.03 4.70 -46.50
CA THR A 464 13.69 4.33 -45.12
C THR A 464 13.96 5.50 -44.18
N SER A 465 12.96 5.87 -43.38
CA SER A 465 13.05 6.82 -42.27
C SER A 465 12.94 6.09 -40.94
N PHE A 466 13.57 6.66 -39.91
CA PHE A 466 13.55 6.14 -38.54
C PHE A 466 12.66 7.02 -37.67
N GLN A 467 11.78 6.42 -36.87
CA GLN A 467 10.88 7.12 -35.95
C GLN A 467 10.68 6.34 -34.65
N ALA A 468 10.29 7.04 -33.58
CA ALA A 468 9.87 6.39 -32.35
C ALA A 468 8.43 5.90 -32.53
N GLU A 469 8.27 4.60 -32.79
CA GLU A 469 6.99 3.90 -32.99
C GLU A 469 7.06 2.57 -32.24
N GLY A 470 6.37 2.49 -31.09
CA GLY A 470 6.45 1.35 -30.18
C GLY A 470 5.86 1.63 -28.79
N THR A 471 5.68 0.58 -27.98
CA THR A 471 4.96 0.64 -26.70
C THR A 471 5.55 1.61 -25.69
N GLY A 472 4.72 2.55 -25.24
CA GLY A 472 5.00 3.48 -24.15
C GLY A 472 5.21 2.73 -22.85
N GLY A 473 6.30 3.04 -22.15
CA GLY A 473 6.64 2.32 -20.93
C GLY A 473 7.90 2.86 -20.25
N GLY A 474 7.98 2.68 -18.93
CA GLY A 474 9.06 3.22 -18.12
C GLY A 474 8.62 3.52 -16.69
N VAL A 475 9.26 4.53 -16.10
CA VAL A 475 9.09 4.93 -14.70
C VAL A 475 8.64 6.39 -14.62
N SER A 476 7.66 6.67 -13.77
CA SER A 476 7.20 8.02 -13.45
C SER A 476 8.28 8.82 -12.72
N ALA A 477 8.42 10.10 -13.04
CA ALA A 477 9.27 11.04 -12.32
C ALA A 477 8.57 11.71 -11.12
N ILE A 478 7.26 11.48 -10.94
CA ILE A 478 6.39 12.25 -10.03
C ILE A 478 5.62 11.35 -9.06
N ILE A 479 4.96 10.30 -9.56
CA ILE A 479 4.11 9.40 -8.77
C ILE A 479 5.00 8.36 -8.08
N ALA A 480 4.96 8.33 -6.74
CA ALA A 480 5.62 7.31 -5.93
C ALA A 480 5.02 5.92 -6.19
N LYS A 481 5.84 4.86 -6.08
CA LYS A 481 5.38 3.49 -6.32
C LYS A 481 4.24 3.14 -5.35
N PRO A 482 3.06 2.74 -5.84
CA PRO A 482 1.95 2.37 -4.96
C PRO A 482 2.22 1.01 -4.31
N ASP A 483 1.77 0.83 -3.06
CA ASP A 483 1.99 -0.39 -2.26
C ASP A 483 1.51 -1.69 -2.94
N TRP A 484 0.60 -1.60 -3.91
CA TRP A 484 0.13 -2.75 -4.67
C TRP A 484 1.06 -3.17 -5.82
N GLN A 485 1.92 -2.29 -6.33
CA GLN A 485 2.85 -2.59 -7.44
C GLN A 485 4.05 -3.39 -6.91
N THR A 486 3.80 -4.66 -6.62
CA THR A 486 4.75 -5.61 -6.02
C THR A 486 4.59 -6.99 -6.67
N GLY A 487 5.71 -7.65 -7.00
CA GLY A 487 5.69 -8.87 -7.82
C GLY A 487 7.06 -9.27 -8.34
N ILE A 488 7.09 -10.29 -9.19
CA ILE A 488 8.30 -10.68 -9.95
C ILE A 488 8.52 -9.66 -11.06
N GLY A 489 9.78 -9.31 -11.36
CA GLY A 489 10.15 -8.37 -12.42
C GLY A 489 10.11 -6.87 -12.05
N ILE A 490 9.24 -6.48 -11.10
CA ILE A 490 9.05 -5.07 -10.71
C ILE A 490 10.32 -4.45 -10.09
N PRO A 491 10.83 -3.34 -10.63
CA PRO A 491 11.95 -2.59 -10.06
C PRO A 491 11.69 -2.06 -8.64
N ALA A 492 12.72 -2.07 -7.79
CA ALA A 492 12.66 -1.49 -6.44
C ALA A 492 13.21 -0.04 -6.41
N ASP A 493 12.74 0.81 -7.32
CA ASP A 493 13.22 2.18 -7.54
C ASP A 493 12.42 3.28 -6.79
N GLY A 494 11.20 2.96 -6.34
CA GLY A 494 10.35 3.83 -5.52
C GLY A 494 9.34 4.70 -6.27
N PHE A 495 9.22 4.57 -7.60
CA PHE A 495 8.26 5.32 -8.43
C PHE A 495 7.30 4.40 -9.19
N ARG A 496 6.19 4.92 -9.71
CA ARG A 496 5.19 4.12 -10.46
C ARG A 496 5.75 3.71 -11.82
N ASP A 497 5.81 2.40 -12.08
CA ASP A 497 6.20 1.83 -13.36
C ASP A 497 4.99 1.67 -14.29
N VAL A 498 5.15 1.85 -15.59
CA VAL A 498 4.13 1.62 -16.64
C VAL A 498 4.70 0.77 -17.79
N PRO A 499 3.85 0.05 -18.56
CA PRO A 499 2.40 -0.11 -18.41
C PRO A 499 2.03 -1.14 -17.32
N ASP A 500 0.75 -1.35 -17.04
CA ASP A 500 0.27 -2.37 -16.09
C ASP A 500 -0.05 -3.71 -16.78
N VAL A 501 -0.63 -3.65 -17.98
CA VAL A 501 -0.92 -4.77 -18.89
C VAL A 501 -0.75 -4.30 -20.33
N SER A 502 -0.65 -5.20 -21.30
CA SER A 502 -0.54 -4.84 -22.72
C SER A 502 -1.38 -5.73 -23.64
N PHE A 503 -1.70 -5.25 -24.84
CA PHE A 503 -2.31 -6.05 -25.92
C PHE A 503 -1.70 -5.65 -27.27
N SER A 504 -1.90 -6.48 -28.30
CA SER A 504 -1.36 -6.20 -29.64
C SER A 504 -1.71 -4.78 -30.05
N SER A 505 -0.69 -4.03 -30.47
CA SER A 505 -0.77 -2.61 -30.81
C SER A 505 0.11 -2.26 -32.02
N SER A 506 0.67 -3.26 -32.69
CA SER A 506 1.61 -3.04 -33.79
C SER A 506 0.90 -2.78 -35.13
N ARG A 507 1.62 -2.17 -36.06
CA ARG A 507 1.24 -2.03 -37.46
C ARG A 507 1.28 -3.38 -38.17
N HIS A 508 2.17 -4.28 -37.75
CA HIS A 508 2.26 -5.65 -38.22
C HIS A 508 0.98 -6.46 -37.98
N ASP A 509 0.29 -6.19 -36.86
CA ASP A 509 -0.99 -6.81 -36.47
C ASP A 509 -2.12 -5.78 -36.24
N GLY A 510 -2.18 -4.73 -37.08
CA GLY A 510 -3.10 -3.61 -36.94
C GLY A 510 -4.61 -3.98 -37.02
N TYR A 511 -5.47 -3.25 -36.32
CA TYR A 511 -6.89 -3.55 -36.22
C TYR A 511 -7.71 -2.99 -37.38
N LEU A 512 -8.66 -3.79 -37.88
CA LEU A 512 -9.63 -3.34 -38.88
C LEU A 512 -10.51 -2.20 -38.34
N ILE A 513 -10.61 -1.11 -39.09
CA ILE A 513 -11.56 -0.01 -38.86
C ILE A 513 -12.29 0.37 -40.15
N CYS A 514 -13.50 0.90 -40.04
CA CYS A 514 -14.27 1.43 -41.16
C CYS A 514 -14.29 2.96 -41.08
N LEU A 515 -13.99 3.64 -42.19
CA LEU A 515 -14.02 5.11 -42.33
C LEU A 515 -14.78 5.46 -43.63
N ALA A 516 -16.12 5.42 -43.58
CA ALA A 516 -16.99 5.51 -44.76
C ALA A 516 -17.24 6.97 -45.23
N SER A 517 -16.16 7.67 -45.57
CA SER A 517 -16.25 9.05 -46.06
C SER A 517 -17.07 9.15 -47.37
N ALA A 518 -18.12 9.97 -47.32
CA ALA A 518 -18.89 10.47 -48.47
C ALA A 518 -19.49 9.44 -49.46
N GLY A 519 -20.15 8.40 -48.96
CA GLY A 519 -21.11 7.60 -49.76
C GLY A 519 -20.56 6.32 -50.39
N THR A 520 -19.46 5.78 -49.86
CA THR A 520 -18.99 4.43 -50.16
C THR A 520 -19.36 3.45 -49.03
N THR A 521 -19.54 2.17 -49.35
CA THR A 521 -20.17 1.17 -48.46
C THR A 521 -19.20 0.44 -47.53
N CYS A 522 -18.05 1.07 -47.17
CA CYS A 522 -16.94 0.41 -46.47
C CYS A 522 -16.61 -0.98 -47.06
N THR A 523 -16.63 -1.11 -48.39
CA THR A 523 -16.24 -2.35 -49.09
C THR A 523 -14.78 -2.72 -48.88
N THR A 524 -14.00 -1.80 -48.33
CA THR A 524 -12.59 -1.90 -47.99
C THR A 524 -12.45 -1.36 -46.59
N PHE A 525 -11.77 -2.10 -45.71
CA PHE A 525 -11.38 -1.60 -44.39
C PHE A 525 -10.10 -0.76 -44.50
N SER A 526 -9.93 0.16 -43.54
CA SER A 526 -8.61 0.67 -43.16
C SER A 526 -8.09 -0.14 -41.97
N HIS A 527 -6.82 0.01 -41.64
CA HIS A 527 -6.26 -0.53 -40.40
C HIS A 527 -5.64 0.58 -39.55
N SER A 528 -5.73 0.41 -38.23
CA SER A 528 -5.19 1.32 -37.24
C SER A 528 -4.55 0.54 -36.09
N TRP A 529 -3.48 1.09 -35.56
CA TRP A 529 -2.64 0.50 -34.53
C TRP A 529 -2.21 1.58 -33.53
N GLY A 530 -1.39 1.23 -32.56
CA GLY A 530 -1.09 2.06 -31.40
C GLY A 530 -1.75 1.58 -30.12
N THR A 531 -1.28 2.08 -28.99
CA THR A 531 -1.77 1.68 -27.66
C THR A 531 -3.21 2.10 -27.38
N SER A 532 -3.74 3.06 -28.16
CA SER A 532 -5.17 3.35 -28.28
C SER A 532 -6.01 2.17 -28.77
N ALA A 533 -5.45 1.15 -29.42
CA ALA A 533 -6.20 -0.06 -29.77
C ALA A 533 -6.31 -1.06 -28.59
N ALA A 534 -5.39 -0.97 -27.63
CA ALA A 534 -5.29 -1.86 -26.48
C ALA A 534 -6.14 -1.40 -25.29
N ALA A 535 -6.08 -0.10 -24.94
CA ALA A 535 -6.85 0.48 -23.83
C ALA A 535 -8.38 0.22 -23.89
N PRO A 536 -9.10 0.49 -25.01
CA PRO A 536 -10.53 0.18 -25.14
C PRO A 536 -10.81 -1.33 -25.20
N GLY A 537 -9.82 -2.15 -25.58
CA GLY A 537 -9.87 -3.60 -25.43
C GLY A 537 -9.93 -3.99 -23.95
N MET A 538 -9.07 -3.41 -23.12
CA MET A 538 -9.10 -3.62 -21.66
C MET A 538 -10.38 -3.09 -21.00
N ALA A 539 -10.91 -1.96 -21.47
CA ALA A 539 -12.22 -1.46 -21.07
C ALA A 539 -13.34 -2.47 -21.40
N GLY A 540 -13.31 -3.07 -22.59
CA GLY A 540 -14.22 -4.16 -22.98
C GLY A 540 -14.10 -5.39 -22.09
N ILE A 541 -12.88 -5.87 -21.82
CA ILE A 541 -12.62 -6.99 -20.89
C ILE A 541 -13.21 -6.70 -19.51
N THR A 542 -13.09 -5.46 -19.04
CA THR A 542 -13.66 -5.03 -17.75
C THR A 542 -15.19 -4.98 -17.77
N ALA A 543 -15.83 -4.72 -18.90
CA ALA A 543 -17.28 -4.86 -19.03
C ALA A 543 -17.73 -6.33 -18.90
N LEU A 544 -16.99 -7.27 -19.49
CA LEU A 544 -17.24 -8.71 -19.29
C LEU A 544 -17.08 -9.10 -17.80
N MET A 545 -16.03 -8.60 -17.16
CA MET A 545 -15.76 -8.82 -15.74
C MET A 545 -16.85 -8.24 -14.82
N ASN A 546 -17.28 -7.00 -15.04
CA ASN A 546 -18.34 -6.35 -14.27
C ASN A 546 -19.67 -7.09 -14.37
N GLN A 547 -20.05 -7.54 -15.58
CA GLN A 547 -21.24 -8.36 -15.78
C GLN A 547 -21.11 -9.71 -15.03
N LYS A 548 -19.94 -10.35 -15.09
CA LYS A 548 -19.68 -11.63 -14.41
C LYS A 548 -19.76 -11.54 -12.89
N LEU A 549 -19.24 -10.47 -12.31
CA LEU A 549 -19.18 -10.24 -10.86
C LEU A 549 -20.42 -9.50 -10.31
N GLY A 550 -21.26 -8.94 -11.18
CA GLY A 550 -22.48 -8.22 -10.81
C GLY A 550 -22.25 -6.85 -10.17
N THR A 551 -21.05 -6.29 -10.31
CA THR A 551 -20.63 -5.01 -9.73
C THR A 551 -19.44 -4.44 -10.50
N SER A 552 -19.22 -3.12 -10.45
CA SER A 552 -18.00 -2.50 -10.95
C SER A 552 -16.80 -2.75 -10.03
N GLN A 553 -15.58 -2.47 -10.49
CA GLN A 553 -14.33 -2.80 -9.77
C GLN A 553 -13.56 -1.61 -9.21
N GLY A 554 -13.85 -0.36 -9.63
CA GLY A 554 -12.98 0.78 -9.29
C GLY A 554 -11.57 0.62 -9.87
N ASN A 555 -10.54 1.05 -9.14
CA ASN A 555 -9.15 0.81 -9.53
C ASN A 555 -8.85 -0.69 -9.65
N LEU A 556 -8.56 -1.17 -10.87
CA LEU A 556 -8.35 -2.58 -11.17
C LEU A 556 -6.92 -3.06 -10.83
N ASN A 557 -5.95 -2.14 -10.70
CA ASN A 557 -4.53 -2.48 -10.52
C ASN A 557 -4.27 -3.36 -9.27
N PRO A 558 -4.84 -3.08 -8.07
CA PRO A 558 -4.68 -3.96 -6.91
C PRO A 558 -5.12 -5.41 -7.15
N LEU A 559 -6.11 -5.65 -8.04
CA LEU A 559 -6.49 -7.01 -8.42
C LEU A 559 -5.47 -7.62 -9.40
N LEU A 560 -5.09 -6.90 -10.46
CA LEU A 560 -4.16 -7.41 -11.49
C LEU A 560 -2.85 -7.90 -10.85
N TYR A 561 -2.20 -7.07 -10.04
CA TYR A 561 -0.93 -7.43 -9.39
C TYR A 561 -1.11 -8.51 -8.32
N ARG A 562 -2.27 -8.60 -7.66
CA ARG A 562 -2.60 -9.68 -6.73
C ARG A 562 -2.78 -11.02 -7.44
N LEU A 563 -3.39 -11.02 -8.62
CA LEU A 563 -3.49 -12.20 -9.46
C LEU A 563 -2.11 -12.64 -9.95
N ALA A 564 -1.31 -11.74 -10.51
CA ALA A 564 0.04 -12.04 -10.99
C ALA A 564 0.96 -12.60 -9.89
N ALA A 565 0.89 -12.07 -8.66
CA ALA A 565 1.60 -12.62 -7.51
C ALA A 565 1.14 -14.04 -7.13
N SER A 566 -0.11 -14.40 -7.40
CA SER A 566 -0.68 -15.71 -7.04
C SER A 566 -0.44 -16.82 -8.08
N SER A 567 -0.50 -16.48 -9.37
CA SER A 567 -0.46 -17.39 -10.51
C SER A 567 -0.22 -16.59 -11.78
N ASN A 568 0.62 -17.11 -12.66
CA ASN A 568 0.83 -16.49 -13.98
C ASN A 568 -0.23 -16.91 -15.02
N SER A 569 -1.11 -17.87 -14.71
CA SER A 569 -2.13 -18.39 -15.66
C SER A 569 -3.02 -17.31 -16.29
N PRO A 570 -3.46 -16.26 -15.57
CA PRO A 570 -4.25 -15.17 -16.15
C PRO A 570 -3.51 -14.28 -17.15
N PHE A 571 -2.18 -14.44 -17.29
CA PHE A 571 -1.31 -13.52 -18.02
C PHE A 571 -0.44 -14.26 -19.03
N HIS A 572 -0.37 -13.76 -20.26
CA HIS A 572 0.65 -14.14 -21.22
C HIS A 572 1.85 -13.20 -21.05
N ASP A 573 2.82 -13.67 -20.26
CA ASP A 573 4.10 -12.99 -19.97
C ASP A 573 4.95 -12.86 -21.24
N ALA A 574 5.19 -11.62 -21.68
CA ALA A 574 6.02 -11.33 -22.84
C ALA A 574 7.50 -11.33 -22.41
N THR A 575 8.25 -12.32 -22.89
CA THR A 575 9.65 -12.54 -22.53
C THR A 575 10.54 -12.46 -23.78
N PRO A 576 11.88 -12.35 -23.65
CA PRO A 576 12.79 -12.51 -24.78
C PRO A 576 12.71 -13.90 -25.46
N ALA A 577 12.05 -14.88 -24.84
CA ALA A 577 11.81 -16.19 -25.43
C ALA A 577 10.51 -16.25 -26.25
N THR A 578 9.46 -15.53 -25.84
CA THR A 578 8.18 -15.46 -26.59
C THR A 578 8.25 -14.50 -27.77
N SER A 579 9.04 -13.41 -27.65
CA SER A 579 9.27 -12.47 -28.76
C SER A 579 10.13 -13.04 -29.88
N GLY A 580 10.82 -14.17 -29.65
CA GLY A 580 11.65 -14.84 -30.67
C GLY A 580 12.95 -14.11 -31.06
N VAL A 581 13.29 -12.99 -30.41
CA VAL A 581 14.46 -12.16 -30.75
C VAL A 581 15.45 -12.00 -29.59
N ALA A 582 16.73 -11.83 -29.91
CA ALA A 582 17.77 -11.59 -28.91
C ALA A 582 17.70 -10.15 -28.35
N CYS A 583 17.98 -9.98 -27.05
CA CYS A 583 17.81 -8.69 -26.39
C CYS A 583 19.05 -7.78 -26.42
N ASP A 584 18.91 -6.64 -27.08
CA ASP A 584 19.78 -5.47 -27.00
C ASP A 584 18.92 -4.22 -26.73
N ILE A 585 19.06 -3.60 -25.56
CA ILE A 585 18.22 -2.46 -25.14
C ILE A 585 18.59 -1.14 -25.83
N ASP A 586 19.71 -1.09 -26.55
CA ASP A 586 20.13 0.09 -27.33
C ASP A 586 19.66 0.02 -28.80
N THR A 587 19.02 -1.09 -29.20
CA THR A 587 18.51 -1.34 -30.56
C THR A 587 17.02 -1.73 -30.52
N PRO A 588 16.12 -1.01 -31.23
CA PRO A 588 14.68 -1.30 -31.17
C PRO A 588 14.34 -2.65 -31.83
N SER A 589 13.54 -3.45 -31.13
CA SER A 589 13.04 -4.77 -31.55
C SER A 589 12.04 -5.32 -30.53
N MET A 590 11.35 -6.42 -30.85
CA MET A 590 10.29 -7.03 -30.03
C MET A 590 10.68 -7.46 -28.59
N CYS A 591 11.93 -7.30 -28.17
CA CYS A 591 12.41 -7.58 -26.81
C CYS A 591 12.51 -6.34 -25.92
N ASN A 592 12.22 -5.14 -26.43
CA ASN A 592 12.33 -3.89 -25.70
C ASN A 592 11.52 -2.75 -26.34
N ASN A 593 11.38 -1.62 -25.64
CA ASN A 593 10.75 -0.40 -26.17
C ASN A 593 11.73 0.76 -26.41
N SER A 594 12.97 0.49 -26.80
CA SER A 594 13.96 1.53 -27.16
C SER A 594 13.54 2.30 -28.41
N THR A 595 14.11 3.50 -28.60
CA THR A 595 13.84 4.34 -29.78
C THR A 595 15.08 4.44 -30.68
N PRO A 596 14.92 4.62 -32.01
CA PRO A 596 16.04 4.77 -32.92
C PRO A 596 16.66 6.18 -32.84
N GLY A 597 17.86 6.32 -33.39
CA GLY A 597 18.45 7.63 -33.69
C GLY A 597 17.84 8.23 -34.97
N PRO A 598 18.08 9.53 -35.26
CA PRO A 598 17.47 10.21 -36.41
C PRO A 598 17.86 9.66 -37.80
N THR A 599 18.89 8.81 -37.87
CA THR A 599 19.46 8.29 -39.12
C THR A 599 19.77 6.79 -39.09
N SER A 600 19.51 6.10 -37.97
CA SER A 600 19.75 4.65 -37.84
C SER A 600 19.01 4.09 -36.62
N LEU A 601 18.90 2.77 -36.53
CA LEU A 601 18.40 2.08 -35.33
C LEU A 601 19.20 2.40 -34.05
N ALA A 602 20.47 2.80 -34.18
CA ALA A 602 21.32 3.17 -33.05
C ALA A 602 21.31 4.69 -32.79
N GLY A 603 21.61 5.08 -31.54
CA GLY A 603 21.75 6.48 -31.13
C GLY A 603 20.44 7.18 -30.76
N GLY A 604 19.39 6.41 -30.42
CA GLY A 604 18.20 6.90 -29.76
C GLY A 604 18.23 6.65 -28.26
N VAL A 605 17.06 6.42 -27.65
CA VAL A 605 16.91 6.21 -26.20
C VAL A 605 16.84 4.72 -25.89
N ALA A 606 17.79 4.25 -25.08
CA ALA A 606 17.79 2.89 -24.56
C ALA A 606 16.46 2.56 -23.86
N GLY A 607 15.88 1.42 -24.22
CA GLY A 607 14.57 0.99 -23.73
C GLY A 607 14.64 0.23 -22.41
N PHE A 608 13.54 -0.44 -22.11
CA PHE A 608 13.43 -1.45 -21.06
C PHE A 608 13.32 -2.83 -21.70
N ALA A 609 14.09 -3.79 -21.20
CA ALA A 609 14.06 -5.17 -21.70
C ALA A 609 12.83 -5.92 -21.19
N LEU A 610 12.29 -6.82 -22.01
CA LEU A 610 11.37 -7.85 -21.56
C LEU A 610 12.03 -8.73 -20.50
N THR A 611 11.31 -9.13 -19.45
CA THR A 611 11.86 -10.01 -18.40
C THR A 611 11.01 -11.27 -18.16
N THR A 612 10.72 -11.60 -16.91
CA THR A 612 9.78 -12.66 -16.50
C THR A 612 8.93 -12.08 -15.39
N GLY A 613 7.62 -12.18 -15.52
CA GLY A 613 6.68 -11.40 -14.71
C GLY A 613 6.53 -9.98 -15.25
N TYR A 614 6.75 -8.98 -14.42
CA TYR A 614 6.57 -7.59 -14.83
C TYR A 614 7.79 -7.01 -15.58
N ASP A 615 7.56 -6.23 -16.63
CA ASP A 615 8.55 -5.27 -17.15
C ASP A 615 7.96 -3.93 -17.60
N GLN A 616 8.84 -2.94 -17.75
CA GLN A 616 8.50 -1.57 -18.12
C GLN A 616 8.26 -1.37 -19.63
N ALA A 617 8.07 -2.45 -20.40
CA ALA A 617 7.67 -2.38 -21.82
C ALA A 617 6.27 -2.97 -22.04
N THR A 618 5.93 -4.06 -21.34
CA THR A 618 4.65 -4.79 -21.50
C THR A 618 3.84 -4.98 -20.22
N GLY A 619 4.34 -4.49 -19.08
CA GLY A 619 3.65 -4.58 -17.79
C GLY A 619 3.64 -6.02 -17.30
N LEU A 620 2.48 -6.52 -16.89
CA LEU A 620 2.26 -7.93 -16.55
C LEU A 620 2.05 -8.83 -17.79
N GLY A 621 2.20 -8.30 -19.00
CA GLY A 621 1.85 -8.97 -20.25
C GLY A 621 0.37 -8.79 -20.63
N SER A 622 -0.10 -9.60 -21.57
CA SER A 622 -1.50 -9.62 -22.00
C SER A 622 -2.34 -10.59 -21.18
N LEU A 623 -3.68 -10.56 -21.32
CA LEU A 623 -4.59 -11.39 -20.52
C LEU A 623 -5.09 -12.62 -21.29
N ASP A 624 -5.02 -13.79 -20.64
CA ASP A 624 -5.98 -14.87 -20.91
C ASP A 624 -7.30 -14.46 -20.25
N VAL A 625 -8.24 -13.90 -21.01
CA VAL A 625 -9.45 -13.30 -20.43
C VAL A 625 -10.33 -14.35 -19.78
N GLY A 626 -10.31 -15.59 -20.27
CA GLY A 626 -10.99 -16.71 -19.66
C GLY A 626 -10.44 -17.01 -18.26
N ASP A 627 -9.12 -17.20 -18.13
CA ASP A 627 -8.45 -17.49 -16.86
C ASP A 627 -8.48 -16.28 -15.91
N PHE A 628 -8.31 -15.07 -16.42
CA PHE A 628 -8.47 -13.83 -15.66
C PHE A 628 -9.87 -13.74 -15.05
N LEU A 629 -10.94 -13.93 -15.84
CA LEU A 629 -12.31 -13.94 -15.31
C LEU A 629 -12.61 -15.17 -14.45
N ARG A 630 -11.88 -16.29 -14.57
CA ARG A 630 -11.99 -17.44 -13.64
C ARG A 630 -11.33 -17.09 -12.29
N ALA A 631 -10.13 -16.52 -12.32
CA ALA A 631 -9.36 -16.14 -11.14
C ALA A 631 -9.96 -14.94 -10.39
N ALA A 632 -10.54 -13.96 -11.08
CA ALA A 632 -11.22 -12.81 -10.47
C ALA A 632 -12.43 -13.19 -9.60
N VAL A 633 -13.15 -14.27 -9.95
CA VAL A 633 -14.25 -14.82 -9.13
C VAL A 633 -13.70 -15.56 -7.89
N SER A 634 -12.52 -16.15 -8.01
CA SER A 634 -11.81 -16.83 -6.94
C SER A 634 -11.14 -15.82 -6.01
N VAL A 635 -11.91 -15.28 -5.06
CA VAL A 635 -11.50 -14.24 -4.09
C VAL A 635 -10.14 -14.54 -3.45
N VAL A 636 -9.08 -13.98 -4.02
CA VAL A 636 -7.72 -14.06 -3.47
C VAL A 636 -7.74 -13.35 -2.12
N SER A 637 -7.61 -14.13 -1.05
CA SER A 637 -7.83 -13.66 0.32
C SER A 637 -6.77 -14.20 1.25
N LEU A 638 -6.44 -13.40 2.26
CA LEU A 638 -5.80 -13.87 3.48
C LEU A 638 -6.86 -13.98 4.57
N SER A 639 -6.60 -14.85 5.53
CA SER A 639 -7.30 -14.89 6.81
C SER A 639 -6.27 -15.04 7.92
N VAL A 640 -6.49 -14.37 9.05
CA VAL A 640 -5.64 -14.47 10.24
C VAL A 640 -6.50 -14.90 11.40
N SER A 641 -6.02 -15.90 12.14
CA SER A 641 -6.64 -16.36 13.38
C SER A 641 -5.60 -16.47 14.49
N ALA A 642 -5.99 -16.06 15.69
CA ALA A 642 -5.24 -16.32 16.90
C ALA A 642 -5.83 -17.55 17.59
N ALA A 643 -5.00 -18.41 18.17
CA ALA A 643 -5.46 -19.58 18.89
C ALA A 643 -6.20 -19.22 20.20
N SER A 644 -5.94 -18.03 20.75
CA SER A 644 -6.62 -17.50 21.94
C SER A 644 -7.40 -16.23 21.60
N SER A 645 -8.68 -16.16 22.01
CA SER A 645 -9.48 -14.92 21.91
C SER A 645 -9.11 -13.89 23.00
N SER A 646 -8.47 -14.34 24.08
CA SER A 646 -7.97 -13.48 25.14
C SER A 646 -6.72 -14.04 25.82
N LEU A 647 -5.89 -13.14 26.35
CA LEU A 647 -4.64 -13.43 27.04
C LEU A 647 -4.56 -12.63 28.35
N THR A 648 -3.93 -13.22 29.37
CA THR A 648 -3.70 -12.58 30.67
C THR A 648 -2.20 -12.55 30.97
N LEU A 649 -1.67 -11.38 31.26
CA LEU A 649 -0.27 -11.15 31.65
C LEU A 649 -0.19 -10.70 33.11
N THR A 650 0.86 -11.12 33.82
CA THR A 650 1.20 -10.54 35.13
C THR A 650 2.09 -9.31 34.93
N ALA A 651 1.82 -8.23 35.65
CA ALA A 651 2.62 -7.01 35.60
C ALA A 651 4.09 -7.28 35.97
N GLY A 652 5.01 -6.94 35.06
CA GLY A 652 6.45 -7.17 35.24
C GLY A 652 6.93 -8.58 34.87
N ALA A 653 6.08 -9.41 34.25
CA ALA A 653 6.50 -10.70 33.71
C ALA A 653 7.59 -10.54 32.63
N SER A 654 8.75 -11.17 32.85
CA SER A 654 9.91 -11.15 31.96
C SER A 654 9.89 -12.27 30.90
N THR A 655 9.13 -13.33 31.13
CA THR A 655 8.82 -14.35 30.12
C THR A 655 7.50 -13.98 29.46
N GLY A 656 7.56 -13.50 28.22
CA GLY A 656 6.37 -13.07 27.49
C GLY A 656 5.36 -14.21 27.29
N ARG A 657 4.06 -13.90 27.33
CA ARG A 657 3.00 -14.87 27.06
C ARG A 657 2.87 -15.07 25.56
N THR A 658 2.82 -16.32 25.12
CA THR A 658 2.74 -16.67 23.71
C THR A 658 1.33 -17.06 23.27
N ASP A 659 1.04 -16.87 21.99
CA ASP A 659 -0.13 -17.40 21.31
C ASP A 659 0.22 -17.78 19.86
N ALA A 660 -0.48 -18.76 19.29
CA ALA A 660 -0.25 -19.19 17.91
C ALA A 660 -1.13 -18.38 16.96
N ILE A 661 -0.51 -17.74 15.96
CA ILE A 661 -1.17 -17.01 14.89
C ILE A 661 -1.10 -17.84 13.62
N THR A 662 -2.26 -18.29 13.11
CA THR A 662 -2.35 -18.98 11.83
C THR A 662 -2.80 -18.00 10.76
N VAL A 663 -2.00 -17.87 9.72
CA VAL A 663 -2.35 -17.16 8.48
C VAL A 663 -2.68 -18.21 7.42
N SER A 664 -3.84 -18.08 6.77
CA SER A 664 -4.24 -18.95 5.67
C SER A 664 -4.56 -18.14 4.44
N SER A 665 -4.22 -18.65 3.26
CA SER A 665 -4.58 -18.09 1.97
C SER A 665 -5.77 -18.82 1.35
N ALA A 666 -6.57 -18.10 0.55
CA ALA A 666 -7.28 -18.68 -0.58
C ALA A 666 -6.70 -18.04 -1.85
N PHE A 667 -6.32 -18.87 -2.82
CA PHE A 667 -5.76 -18.44 -4.11
C PHE A 667 -4.58 -17.43 -4.03
N TYR A 668 -3.84 -17.36 -2.92
CA TYR A 668 -2.65 -16.52 -2.77
C TYR A 668 -1.39 -17.38 -2.59
N ASN A 669 -0.34 -17.04 -3.34
CA ASN A 669 0.99 -17.65 -3.26
C ASN A 669 2.01 -16.54 -2.95
N GLY A 670 2.97 -16.81 -2.06
CA GLY A 670 4.00 -15.84 -1.68
C GLY A 670 4.10 -15.58 -0.18
N ASN A 671 4.83 -14.53 0.19
CA ASN A 671 5.13 -14.20 1.57
C ASN A 671 4.11 -13.22 2.17
N ALA A 672 3.56 -13.54 3.34
CA ALA A 672 2.77 -12.63 4.15
C ALA A 672 3.59 -12.13 5.36
N THR A 673 3.78 -10.82 5.47
CA THR A 673 4.40 -10.17 6.63
C THR A 673 3.35 -9.95 7.71
N ILE A 674 3.67 -10.27 8.97
CA ILE A 674 2.72 -10.23 10.08
C ILE A 674 3.17 -9.20 11.11
N GLY A 675 2.38 -8.15 11.29
CA GLY A 675 2.54 -7.13 12.31
C GLY A 675 1.60 -7.32 13.50
N CYS A 676 1.92 -6.68 14.61
CA CYS A 676 1.04 -6.60 15.77
C CYS A 676 1.07 -5.18 16.38
N ASN A 677 -0.06 -4.73 16.92
CA ASN A 677 -0.21 -3.42 17.56
C ASN A 677 -1.00 -3.56 18.86
N VAL A 678 -0.56 -2.91 19.93
CA VAL A 678 -1.19 -2.96 21.27
C VAL A 678 -1.85 -1.62 21.57
N ARG A 679 -3.19 -1.59 21.63
CA ARG A 679 -4.00 -0.42 21.97
C ARG A 679 -4.52 -0.52 23.40
N TYR A 680 -4.36 0.53 24.20
CA TYR A 680 -4.95 0.62 25.54
C TYR A 680 -6.45 0.96 25.46
N ASN A 681 -7.26 0.28 26.28
CA ASN A 681 -8.72 0.37 26.29
C ASN A 681 -9.30 1.05 27.55
N GLY A 682 -8.45 1.44 28.51
CA GLY A 682 -8.87 2.06 29.77
C GLY A 682 -8.94 3.59 29.74
N PRO A 683 -9.52 4.23 30.77
CA PRO A 683 -9.46 5.67 30.96
C PRO A 683 -8.07 6.12 31.45
N GLY A 684 -7.61 7.29 31.01
CA GLY A 684 -6.36 7.90 31.47
C GLY A 684 -5.12 7.44 30.70
N THR A 685 -3.93 7.73 31.25
CA THR A 685 -2.64 7.37 30.65
C THR A 685 -2.18 6.00 31.18
N PRO A 686 -1.86 5.01 30.32
CA PRO A 686 -1.42 3.70 30.77
C PRO A 686 -0.04 3.77 31.47
N THR A 687 0.05 3.20 32.67
CA THR A 687 1.29 3.10 33.46
C THR A 687 2.19 1.94 33.04
N PHE A 688 1.61 0.95 32.35
CA PHE A 688 2.31 -0.16 31.70
C PHE A 688 1.80 -0.26 30.27
N ILE A 689 2.69 -0.36 29.28
CA ILE A 689 2.29 -0.63 27.89
C ILE A 689 2.96 -1.95 27.48
N PRO A 690 2.19 -3.04 27.27
CA PRO A 690 2.72 -4.28 26.77
C PRO A 690 3.32 -4.09 25.37
N THR A 691 4.46 -4.71 25.11
CA THR A 691 5.00 -4.86 23.76
C THR A 691 4.57 -6.21 23.19
N CYS A 692 4.48 -6.31 21.87
CA CYS A 692 4.22 -7.55 21.16
C CYS A 692 5.32 -7.79 20.12
N ALA A 693 5.59 -9.06 19.81
CA ALA A 693 6.51 -9.49 18.77
C ALA A 693 6.00 -10.78 18.12
N LEU A 694 6.37 -11.03 16.86
CA LEU A 694 5.97 -12.21 16.09
C LEU A 694 7.21 -12.93 15.57
N ASN A 695 7.22 -14.26 15.68
CA ASN A 695 8.34 -15.09 15.20
C ASN A 695 7.82 -16.37 14.51
N PRO A 696 8.08 -16.56 13.20
CA PRO A 696 8.72 -15.61 12.29
C PRO A 696 7.80 -14.39 11.99
N PRO A 697 8.35 -13.19 11.72
CA PRO A 697 7.57 -12.00 11.36
C PRO A 697 7.04 -12.05 9.90
N THR A 698 7.45 -13.03 9.11
CA THR A 698 6.99 -13.28 7.74
C THR A 698 6.79 -14.78 7.56
N VAL A 699 5.70 -15.18 6.90
CA VAL A 699 5.40 -16.58 6.59
C VAL A 699 5.22 -16.77 5.09
N ALA A 700 5.71 -17.89 4.55
CA ALA A 700 5.46 -18.28 3.17
C ALA A 700 4.14 -19.07 3.08
N LEU A 701 3.31 -18.73 2.10
CA LEU A 701 2.02 -19.36 1.83
C LEU A 701 2.01 -19.89 0.40
N SER A 702 1.59 -21.15 0.23
CA SER A 702 1.17 -21.68 -1.08
C SER A 702 -0.29 -21.28 -1.35
N SER A 703 -0.75 -21.36 -2.60
CA SER A 703 -2.18 -21.25 -2.93
C SER A 703 -3.01 -22.23 -2.09
N ASN A 704 -4.08 -21.73 -1.47
CA ASN A 704 -4.96 -22.46 -0.53
C ASN A 704 -4.22 -23.11 0.68
N GLY A 705 -3.08 -22.55 1.06
CA GLY A 705 -2.22 -23.03 2.14
C GLY A 705 -2.44 -22.31 3.48
N SER A 706 -1.69 -22.72 4.50
CA SER A 706 -1.60 -22.01 5.77
C SER A 706 -0.23 -22.13 6.40
N ALA A 707 0.15 -21.14 7.20
CA ALA A 707 1.40 -21.09 7.94
C ALA A 707 1.20 -20.42 9.30
N THR A 708 2.10 -20.69 10.25
CA THR A 708 1.94 -20.27 11.65
C THR A 708 3.11 -19.40 12.12
N SER A 709 2.80 -18.38 12.91
CA SER A 709 3.76 -17.55 13.64
C SER A 709 3.42 -17.51 15.13
N THR A 710 4.42 -17.33 15.98
CA THR A 710 4.23 -17.23 17.44
C THR A 710 4.19 -15.76 17.86
N LEU A 711 3.03 -15.29 18.29
CA LEU A 711 2.88 -14.02 19.00
C LEU A 711 3.52 -14.16 20.38
N THR A 712 4.26 -13.15 20.83
CA THR A 712 4.83 -13.04 22.18
C THR A 712 4.53 -11.65 22.75
N ILE A 713 3.93 -11.59 23.95
CA ILE A 713 3.54 -10.32 24.62
C ILE A 713 4.33 -10.17 25.92
N SER A 714 4.96 -9.00 26.13
CA SER A 714 5.85 -8.73 27.29
C SER A 714 5.53 -7.39 27.97
N THR A 715 5.81 -7.26 29.27
CA THR A 715 5.68 -5.98 30.01
C THR A 715 7.00 -5.55 30.64
N THR A 716 7.87 -4.92 29.85
CA THR A 716 9.13 -4.35 30.36
C THR A 716 8.86 -3.13 31.23
N ALA A 717 8.93 -3.28 32.55
CA ALA A 717 8.94 -2.17 33.48
C ALA A 717 10.05 -2.35 34.52
N ARG A 718 11.05 -1.45 34.52
CA ARG A 718 12.00 -1.29 35.61
C ARG A 718 12.02 0.17 36.05
N GLN A 719 11.21 0.51 37.04
CA GLN A 719 11.47 1.65 37.91
C GLN A 719 11.70 1.13 39.32
N THR A 720 12.91 1.32 39.84
CA THR A 720 13.23 1.06 41.25
C THR A 720 12.74 2.21 42.10
N ALA A 721 11.56 2.07 42.70
CA ALA A 721 11.14 2.93 43.81
C ALA A 721 11.85 2.46 45.09
N SER A 722 12.71 3.31 45.65
CA SER A 722 13.37 3.05 46.94
C SER A 722 12.36 3.15 48.09
N ALA A 723 11.82 2.02 48.53
CA ALA A 723 10.92 1.96 49.68
C ALA A 723 11.71 2.10 51.00
N ALA A 724 11.72 3.30 51.58
CA ALA A 724 12.12 3.49 52.96
C ALA A 724 11.00 3.00 53.90
N MET A 725 11.27 1.98 54.71
CA MET A 725 10.33 1.55 55.75
C MET A 725 10.36 2.52 56.93
N VAL A 726 9.26 3.26 57.12
CA VAL A 726 9.07 4.14 58.29
C VAL A 726 8.45 3.35 59.42
N ALA A 727 9.21 3.16 60.51
CA ALA A 727 8.65 2.71 61.79
C ALA A 727 8.09 3.91 62.55
N THR A 728 6.79 3.89 62.88
CA THR A 728 6.14 4.93 63.68
C THR A 728 6.20 4.59 65.17
N ALA A 729 6.78 5.49 65.96
CA ALA A 729 6.73 5.44 67.43
C ALA A 729 6.24 6.80 67.97
N HIS A 730 5.32 6.78 68.93
CA HIS A 730 4.75 7.99 69.56
C HIS A 730 5.69 8.55 70.67
N PRO A 731 5.61 9.85 71.03
CA PRO A 731 6.73 10.54 71.66
C PRO A 731 6.59 10.79 73.17
N SER A 732 7.73 10.95 73.84
CA SER A 732 7.85 11.68 75.11
C SER A 732 9.23 12.36 75.24
N GLN A 733 9.22 13.67 75.50
CA GLN A 733 10.37 14.54 75.83
C GLN A 733 10.75 14.43 77.33
N PRO A 734 11.76 15.17 77.88
CA PRO A 734 12.97 15.80 77.27
C PRO A 734 14.28 15.58 78.09
N SER A 735 15.46 15.83 77.49
CA SER A 735 16.61 16.46 78.20
C SER A 735 17.71 16.98 77.26
N LEU A 736 18.35 18.10 77.65
CA LEU A 736 19.50 18.76 76.99
C LEU A 736 20.86 18.20 77.55
N PRO A 737 22.05 18.82 77.36
CA PRO A 737 22.88 18.73 76.15
C PRO A 737 24.37 18.39 76.41
N ALA A 738 25.11 17.84 75.43
CA ALA A 738 26.58 17.89 75.39
C ALA A 738 27.09 17.68 73.94
N TYR A 739 27.91 18.57 73.35
CA TYR A 739 29.35 18.82 73.54
C TYR A 739 30.29 17.72 72.98
N GLY A 740 31.24 18.10 72.11
CA GLY A 740 32.51 17.35 71.97
C GLY A 740 32.99 16.96 70.56
N ARG A 741 33.79 17.86 69.96
CA ARG A 741 35.04 17.60 69.20
C ARG A 741 35.34 16.15 68.75
N ARG A 742 35.50 15.90 67.44
CA ARG A 742 36.73 16.07 66.63
C ARG A 742 37.88 15.10 66.94
N ASN A 743 38.46 14.57 65.84
CA ASN A 743 39.86 14.17 65.58
C ASN A 743 40.12 12.66 65.43
N VAL A 744 41.03 12.17 64.56
CA VAL A 744 41.70 12.66 63.32
C VAL A 744 42.50 11.45 62.75
N ALA A 745 42.96 11.53 61.49
CA ALA A 745 44.05 10.68 60.92
C ALA A 745 43.69 9.20 60.57
N SER A 746 44.28 8.58 59.53
CA SER A 746 45.19 9.07 58.49
C SER A 746 45.44 8.04 57.36
N LEU A 747 45.79 8.54 56.17
CA LEU A 747 46.75 7.96 55.19
C LEU A 747 46.41 6.58 54.53
N ALA A 748 46.80 6.25 53.30
CA ALA A 748 47.36 7.03 52.18
C ALA A 748 47.41 6.19 50.88
N LEU A 749 47.45 6.88 49.71
CA LEU A 749 47.96 6.44 48.39
C LEU A 749 47.29 5.20 47.73
N GLY A 750 46.97 5.17 46.43
CA GLY A 750 47.08 6.17 45.36
C GLY A 750 47.61 5.56 44.06
N SER A 751 46.86 5.67 42.95
CA SER A 751 47.34 5.64 41.56
C SER A 751 46.20 5.98 40.57
N VAL A 752 46.52 6.73 39.52
CA VAL A 752 45.63 7.16 38.43
C VAL A 752 46.25 6.71 37.10
N PHE A 753 45.44 6.63 36.04
CA PHE A 753 45.72 6.67 34.57
C PHE A 753 45.09 5.48 33.83
N LEU A 754 44.59 5.61 32.58
CA LEU A 754 43.91 6.74 31.91
C LEU A 754 43.13 6.19 30.69
N LEU A 755 42.32 7.03 30.05
CA LEU A 755 41.49 6.72 28.88
C LEU A 755 42.27 6.38 27.59
N GLY A 756 41.60 5.64 26.71
CA GLY A 756 41.60 5.93 25.28
C GLY A 756 41.87 4.73 24.36
N LEU A 757 41.09 4.63 23.28
CA LEU A 757 41.60 4.61 21.90
C LEU A 757 40.45 4.72 20.88
N LEU A 758 40.64 5.60 19.89
CA LEU A 758 39.93 5.64 18.61
C LEU A 758 40.90 5.17 17.48
N PRO A 759 40.43 4.91 16.24
CA PRO A 759 41.01 3.87 15.37
C PRO A 759 42.02 4.38 14.34
N ILE A 760 42.73 3.47 13.67
CA ILE A 760 43.48 3.73 12.42
C ILE A 760 43.32 2.57 11.40
N ARG A 761 43.32 2.94 10.11
CA ARG A 761 43.21 2.09 8.91
C ARG A 761 44.55 1.48 8.47
N ARG A 762 44.48 0.40 7.66
CA ARG A 762 45.40 0.00 6.54
C ARG A 762 46.92 -0.14 6.88
N MET A 763 47.70 -1.09 6.36
CA MET A 763 47.61 -1.84 5.09
C MET A 763 48.62 -3.03 5.11
N ARG A 764 48.40 -4.03 4.23
CA ARG A 764 49.42 -4.87 3.54
C ARG A 764 50.55 -5.55 4.35
N SER A 765 50.57 -6.88 4.31
CA SER A 765 51.54 -7.71 3.55
C SER A 765 52.07 -8.97 4.26
N PHE A 766 51.97 -10.09 3.52
CA PHE A 766 52.92 -11.20 3.38
C PHE A 766 53.36 -12.12 4.55
N ARG A 767 52.89 -13.37 4.39
CA ARG A 767 53.64 -14.66 4.41
C ARG A 767 54.03 -15.35 5.73
N SER A 768 53.58 -16.61 5.83
CA SER A 768 54.15 -17.76 6.57
C SER A 768 54.26 -17.64 8.10
N TRP A 769 53.98 -18.67 8.91
CA TRP A 769 54.13 -20.12 8.67
C TRP A 769 53.23 -20.96 9.61
N ARG A 770 52.72 -22.08 9.10
CA ARG A 770 52.55 -23.42 9.72
C ARG A 770 52.20 -23.54 11.24
N VAL A 771 51.01 -24.03 11.61
CA VAL A 771 50.62 -25.47 11.83
C VAL A 771 50.65 -25.90 13.31
N LEU A 772 49.44 -26.13 13.86
CA LEU A 772 48.91 -27.27 14.67
C LEU A 772 49.87 -28.43 15.10
N PRO A 773 49.47 -29.39 15.98
CA PRO A 773 48.47 -29.38 17.08
C PRO A 773 48.88 -30.20 18.36
N SER A 774 47.95 -30.28 19.34
CA SER A 774 47.56 -31.47 20.14
C SER A 774 48.53 -32.26 21.03
N GLY A 775 48.04 -32.58 22.24
CA GLY A 775 48.40 -33.77 23.04
C GLY A 775 48.31 -33.50 24.55
N LEU A 776 47.73 -34.31 25.43
CA LEU A 776 46.92 -35.54 25.43
C LEU A 776 46.55 -35.74 26.93
N LEU A 777 45.57 -36.58 27.27
CA LEU A 777 45.16 -36.86 28.66
C LEU A 777 46.30 -37.43 29.53
N LEU A 778 46.28 -37.14 30.85
CA LEU A 778 46.16 -38.19 31.88
C LEU A 778 45.71 -37.65 33.25
N CYS A 779 44.99 -38.47 34.02
CA CYS A 779 44.64 -38.21 35.43
C CYS A 779 45.67 -38.83 36.39
N VAL A 780 45.72 -38.35 37.65
CA VAL A 780 45.82 -39.10 38.94
C VAL A 780 46.08 -38.09 40.09
N ALA A 781 45.81 -38.50 41.35
CA ALA A 781 45.50 -37.63 42.50
C ALA A 781 46.54 -37.63 43.66
N LEU A 782 46.20 -36.88 44.73
CA LEU A 782 46.81 -36.79 46.08
C LEU A 782 48.14 -36.00 46.17
N GLY A 783 48.45 -35.22 47.22
CA GLY A 783 47.73 -34.84 48.46
C GLY A 783 48.62 -34.93 49.72
N THR A 784 48.66 -33.91 50.60
CA THR A 784 49.34 -33.97 51.92
C THR A 784 48.78 -32.99 52.98
N LEU A 785 48.98 -33.34 54.26
CA LEU A 785 48.48 -32.73 55.49
C LEU A 785 49.56 -31.97 56.28
N THR A 786 49.17 -31.24 57.34
CA THR A 786 49.87 -31.28 58.66
C THR A 786 48.97 -30.90 59.85
N ALA A 787 49.20 -31.55 60.99
CA ALA A 787 48.66 -31.23 62.34
C ALA A 787 49.85 -30.77 63.24
N CYS A 788 49.84 -30.60 64.58
CA CYS A 788 48.93 -30.95 65.69
C CYS A 788 49.35 -30.17 66.97
N GLY A 789 48.63 -30.30 68.10
CA GLY A 789 49.10 -29.84 69.43
C GLY A 789 48.08 -30.01 70.57
N LEU A 790 48.47 -30.58 71.72
CA LEU A 790 47.60 -30.95 72.86
C LEU A 790 48.15 -30.50 74.23
N GLY A 791 47.28 -30.34 75.23
CA GLY A 791 47.61 -30.17 76.66
C GLY A 791 46.38 -30.35 77.57
N ARG A 792 46.54 -30.88 78.81
CA ARG A 792 45.44 -31.26 79.72
C ARG A 792 45.90 -31.29 81.21
N ILE A 793 45.03 -30.89 82.16
CA ILE A 793 44.94 -31.23 83.63
C ILE A 793 43.80 -30.34 84.24
N VAL A 794 42.63 -30.87 84.67
CA VAL A 794 42.21 -31.16 86.08
C VAL A 794 41.94 -29.87 86.91
N THR A 795 40.78 -29.57 87.54
CA THR A 795 39.61 -30.38 88.02
C THR A 795 38.25 -29.61 88.07
N ASP A 796 37.23 -30.25 88.66
CA ASP A 796 35.80 -29.96 88.99
C ASP A 796 35.40 -28.73 89.87
N PRO A 797 34.08 -28.41 90.04
CA PRO A 797 32.89 -29.02 89.41
C PRO A 797 31.89 -28.05 88.70
N ASN A 798 31.15 -28.63 87.74
CA ASN A 798 29.92 -28.16 87.07
C ASN A 798 29.15 -26.93 87.61
N PRO A 799 28.91 -25.90 86.78
CA PRO A 799 27.54 -25.48 86.48
C PRO A 799 26.86 -26.55 85.60
N PRO A 800 25.52 -26.72 85.65
CA PRO A 800 24.84 -27.72 84.84
C PRO A 800 25.04 -27.45 83.34
N THR A 801 25.50 -28.45 82.59
CA THR A 801 25.49 -28.37 81.12
C THR A 801 24.05 -28.38 80.64
N ALA A 802 23.58 -27.23 80.13
CA ALA A 802 22.23 -27.06 79.63
C ALA A 802 21.88 -28.11 78.57
N SER A 803 20.79 -28.85 78.79
CA SER A 803 20.36 -29.96 77.93
C SER A 803 20.07 -29.45 76.51
N PRO A 804 20.35 -30.25 75.45
CA PRO A 804 20.02 -29.83 74.10
C PRO A 804 18.50 -29.68 73.96
N SER A 805 18.04 -28.59 73.34
CA SER A 805 16.62 -28.42 73.01
C SER A 805 16.36 -28.71 71.53
N SER A 806 15.13 -29.09 71.19
CA SER A 806 14.68 -29.18 69.80
C SER A 806 13.43 -28.33 69.58
N ILE A 807 13.36 -27.66 68.42
CA ILE A 807 12.32 -26.68 68.10
C ILE A 807 11.60 -27.06 66.79
N ALA A 808 10.29 -27.26 66.89
CA ALA A 808 9.39 -27.48 65.75
C ALA A 808 8.63 -26.18 65.45
N LEU A 809 8.66 -25.74 64.18
CA LEU A 809 8.01 -24.51 63.71
C LEU A 809 6.80 -24.85 62.83
N SER A 810 5.65 -24.23 63.12
CA SER A 810 4.44 -24.28 62.30
C SER A 810 3.83 -22.88 62.13
N ALA A 811 3.18 -22.64 61.00
CA ALA A 811 2.33 -21.48 60.76
C ALA A 811 0.84 -21.83 61.00
N ALA A 812 -0.04 -20.84 61.13
CA ALA A 812 -1.48 -21.12 61.11
C ALA A 812 -2.01 -21.29 59.68
N SER A 813 -1.33 -20.73 58.67
CA SER A 813 -1.63 -20.94 57.25
C SER A 813 -0.41 -21.39 56.45
N ASN A 814 -0.60 -22.29 55.48
CA ASN A 814 0.47 -22.71 54.55
C ASN A 814 0.56 -21.79 53.30
N SER A 815 -0.40 -20.88 53.12
CA SER A 815 -0.45 -19.89 52.04
C SER A 815 -1.32 -18.70 52.43
N LEU A 816 -0.96 -17.50 51.98
CA LEU A 816 -1.65 -16.23 52.29
C LEU A 816 -1.85 -15.38 51.01
N SER A 817 -2.75 -14.40 51.05
CA SER A 817 -2.77 -13.31 50.05
C SER A 817 -1.87 -12.15 50.50
N ALA A 818 -1.27 -11.42 49.56
CA ALA A 818 -0.46 -10.24 49.85
C ALA A 818 -1.27 -9.18 50.63
N GLY A 819 -0.72 -8.73 51.76
CA GLY A 819 -1.37 -7.85 52.73
C GLY A 819 -2.07 -8.57 53.89
N ALA A 820 -2.19 -9.89 53.86
CA ALA A 820 -2.69 -10.67 54.99
C ALA A 820 -1.64 -10.81 56.11
N THR A 821 -2.09 -11.31 57.26
CA THR A 821 -1.24 -11.61 58.43
C THR A 821 -1.33 -13.08 58.81
N ASP A 822 -0.28 -13.62 59.43
CA ASP A 822 -0.25 -14.98 60.00
C ASP A 822 0.54 -15.02 61.31
N THR A 823 0.29 -16.05 62.13
CA THR A 823 0.94 -16.29 63.42
C THR A 823 1.79 -17.54 63.35
N PHE A 824 3.06 -17.45 63.76
CA PHE A 824 3.97 -18.59 63.82
C PHE A 824 4.04 -19.15 65.23
N THR A 825 4.07 -20.47 65.31
CA THR A 825 4.15 -21.23 66.55
C THR A 825 5.44 -22.04 66.55
N ALA A 826 6.27 -21.80 67.55
CA ALA A 826 7.40 -22.63 67.89
C ALA A 826 7.05 -23.50 69.10
N VAL A 827 7.25 -24.81 68.99
CA VAL A 827 7.22 -25.75 70.11
C VAL A 827 8.65 -26.16 70.41
N VAL A 828 9.13 -25.83 71.61
CA VAL A 828 10.49 -26.12 72.09
C VAL A 828 10.39 -27.23 73.14
N THR A 829 11.16 -28.29 72.94
CA THR A 829 11.15 -29.50 73.79
C THR A 829 12.56 -29.88 74.21
N ASP A 830 12.68 -30.62 75.32
CA ASP A 830 13.92 -31.30 75.69
C ASP A 830 14.32 -32.30 74.58
N GLY A 831 15.46 -32.04 73.95
CA GLY A 831 16.08 -32.89 72.93
C GLY A 831 17.02 -33.95 73.52
N GLY A 832 17.20 -33.96 74.84
CA GLY A 832 17.93 -34.98 75.59
C GLY A 832 17.05 -36.20 75.93
N SER A 833 17.59 -37.05 76.81
CA SER A 833 16.99 -38.35 77.15
C SER A 833 15.68 -38.26 77.95
N ASN A 834 15.35 -37.10 78.52
CA ASN A 834 14.40 -36.99 79.64
C ASN A 834 13.25 -36.02 79.32
N LYS A 835 12.36 -36.44 78.42
CA LYS A 835 11.29 -35.63 77.78
C LYS A 835 10.17 -35.09 78.71
N ALA A 836 10.41 -34.99 80.01
CA ALA A 836 9.47 -34.50 81.02
C ALA A 836 9.73 -33.04 81.44
N ASN A 837 10.90 -32.47 81.11
CA ASN A 837 11.22 -31.08 81.43
C ASN A 837 10.69 -30.12 80.34
N ILE A 838 10.23 -28.93 80.76
CA ILE A 838 9.61 -27.94 79.88
C ILE A 838 10.55 -26.72 79.74
N PRO A 839 11.08 -26.42 78.54
CA PRO A 839 11.91 -25.24 78.30
C PRO A 839 11.16 -23.92 78.52
N THR A 840 11.89 -22.91 79.01
CA THR A 840 11.39 -21.56 79.30
C THR A 840 12.24 -20.49 78.57
N GLY A 841 11.84 -19.22 78.60
CA GLY A 841 12.56 -18.14 77.91
C GLY A 841 11.89 -17.71 76.60
N THR A 842 12.65 -17.23 75.61
CA THR A 842 12.12 -16.52 74.43
C THR A 842 12.52 -17.15 73.10
N VAL A 843 11.57 -17.19 72.17
CA VAL A 843 11.79 -17.54 70.76
C VAL A 843 11.65 -16.31 69.87
N ASN A 844 12.62 -16.12 68.98
CA ASN A 844 12.61 -15.08 67.95
C ASN A 844 12.32 -15.71 66.58
N PHE A 845 11.45 -15.08 65.80
CA PHE A 845 11.12 -15.48 64.43
C PHE A 845 11.82 -14.57 63.43
N TYR A 846 12.35 -15.13 62.35
CA TYR A 846 13.10 -14.45 61.30
C TYR A 846 12.57 -14.81 59.92
N THR A 847 12.78 -13.93 58.94
CA THR A 847 12.69 -14.25 57.51
C THR A 847 14.07 -14.08 56.88
N ALA A 848 14.39 -14.92 55.89
CA ALA A 848 15.66 -14.83 55.17
C ALA A 848 15.92 -13.41 54.63
N GLY A 849 17.15 -12.92 54.83
CA GLY A 849 17.58 -11.58 54.39
C GLY A 849 17.29 -10.42 55.36
N VAL A 850 16.53 -10.64 56.43
CA VAL A 850 16.26 -9.59 57.45
C VAL A 850 17.07 -9.89 58.73
N PRO A 851 18.01 -9.03 59.14
CA PRO A 851 18.90 -9.30 60.29
C PRO A 851 18.24 -9.10 61.66
N ALA A 852 17.08 -8.44 61.71
CA ALA A 852 16.27 -8.28 62.92
C ALA A 852 15.12 -9.31 62.95
N PRO A 853 14.66 -9.77 64.13
CA PRO A 853 13.52 -10.66 64.21
C PRO A 853 12.24 -9.94 63.75
N ILE A 854 11.41 -10.65 62.97
CA ILE A 854 10.09 -10.19 62.51
C ILE A 854 9.00 -10.34 63.60
N GLY A 855 9.30 -11.07 64.66
CA GLY A 855 8.50 -11.17 65.88
C GLY A 855 9.23 -11.97 66.96
N SER A 856 8.80 -11.82 68.20
CA SER A 856 9.34 -12.55 69.37
C SER A 856 8.20 -12.96 70.30
N ALA A 857 8.32 -14.11 70.94
CA ALA A 857 7.34 -14.60 71.92
C ALA A 857 8.01 -15.43 73.01
N SER A 858 7.52 -15.30 74.24
CA SER A 858 7.97 -16.11 75.37
C SER A 858 7.32 -17.51 75.36
N LEU A 859 8.06 -18.51 75.83
CA LEU A 859 7.57 -19.87 76.00
C LEU A 859 6.60 -19.96 77.19
N VAL A 860 5.41 -20.49 76.93
CA VAL A 860 4.43 -20.91 77.94
C VAL A 860 4.15 -22.39 77.71
N ALA A 861 4.43 -23.23 78.70
CA ALA A 861 4.35 -24.70 78.59
C ALA A 861 5.09 -25.28 77.36
N GLY A 862 6.29 -24.77 77.07
CA GLY A 862 7.11 -25.23 75.93
C GLY A 862 6.65 -24.73 74.55
N LYS A 863 5.68 -23.80 74.49
CA LYS A 863 5.15 -23.24 73.25
C LYS A 863 5.26 -21.72 73.23
N ALA A 864 5.78 -21.15 72.15
CA ALA A 864 5.82 -19.71 71.89
C ALA A 864 5.08 -19.43 70.58
N THR A 865 4.09 -18.53 70.61
CA THR A 865 3.31 -18.13 69.42
C THR A 865 3.47 -16.64 69.21
N SER A 866 3.86 -16.22 68.00
CA SER A 866 4.04 -14.82 67.64
C SER A 866 2.71 -14.05 67.64
N SER A 867 2.80 -12.72 67.75
CA SER A 867 1.75 -11.85 67.22
C SER A 867 1.55 -12.06 65.71
N ALA A 868 0.43 -11.60 65.17
CA ALA A 868 0.16 -11.67 63.74
C ALA A 868 1.14 -10.78 62.96
N ILE A 869 1.90 -11.39 62.04
CA ILE A 869 2.93 -10.74 61.23
C ILE A 869 2.37 -10.53 59.81
N ALA A 870 2.50 -9.32 59.30
CA ALA A 870 1.99 -8.94 57.98
C ALA A 870 2.98 -9.27 56.86
N PHE A 871 2.47 -9.81 55.75
CA PHE A 871 3.23 -10.09 54.53
C PHE A 871 2.71 -9.25 53.35
N PRO A 872 3.20 -8.00 53.19
CA PRO A 872 2.62 -7.03 52.24
C PRO A 872 2.97 -7.29 50.77
N ILE A 873 3.93 -8.16 50.47
CA ILE A 873 4.45 -8.41 49.13
C ILE A 873 4.22 -9.90 48.77
N ALA A 874 3.81 -10.17 47.53
CA ALA A 874 3.69 -11.53 47.03
C ALA A 874 5.06 -12.17 46.79
N GLY A 875 5.21 -13.44 47.14
CA GLY A 875 6.47 -14.17 47.04
C GLY A 875 6.54 -15.38 47.97
N THR A 876 7.67 -16.08 47.95
CA THR A 876 7.95 -17.19 48.87
C THR A 876 8.86 -16.70 49.99
N TYR A 877 8.37 -16.76 51.22
CA TYR A 877 9.13 -16.42 52.42
C TYR A 877 9.67 -17.70 53.07
N THR A 878 10.88 -17.60 53.64
CA THR A 878 11.50 -18.68 54.40
C THR A 878 11.59 -18.25 55.85
N ILE A 879 10.75 -18.85 56.70
CA ILE A 879 10.62 -18.50 58.11
C ILE A 879 11.45 -19.46 58.96
N THR A 880 12.18 -18.91 59.92
CA THR A 880 13.02 -19.66 60.86
C THR A 880 12.78 -19.14 62.27
N ALA A 881 12.65 -20.04 63.24
CA ALA A 881 12.52 -19.71 64.65
C ALA A 881 13.80 -20.08 65.41
N ILE A 882 14.28 -19.19 66.28
CA ILE A 882 15.47 -19.36 67.10
C ILE A 882 15.08 -19.21 68.56
N TYR A 883 15.20 -20.29 69.31
CA TYR A 883 15.11 -20.30 70.77
C TYR A 883 16.49 -19.95 71.36
N GLN A 884 16.53 -18.96 72.26
CA GLN A 884 17.78 -18.41 72.78
C GLN A 884 18.42 -19.22 73.93
N GLY A 885 17.75 -20.29 74.39
CA GLY A 885 18.14 -21.05 75.58
C GLY A 885 17.61 -20.46 76.89
N ASP A 886 17.82 -21.20 77.97
CA ASP A 886 17.66 -20.77 79.36
C ASP A 886 18.74 -21.44 80.24
N ASP A 887 18.68 -21.26 81.57
CA ASP A 887 19.66 -21.82 82.52
C ASP A 887 19.76 -23.37 82.47
N ASN A 888 18.77 -24.05 81.88
CA ASN A 888 18.67 -25.51 81.79
C ASN A 888 18.74 -26.05 80.36
N PHE A 889 18.48 -25.22 79.33
CA PHE A 889 18.42 -25.62 77.92
C PHE A 889 19.30 -24.79 76.99
N SER A 890 20.06 -25.49 76.14
CA SER A 890 20.85 -24.84 75.08
C SER A 890 19.96 -24.23 74.00
N ALA A 891 20.41 -23.13 73.40
CA ALA A 891 19.77 -22.48 72.25
C ALA A 891 19.60 -23.43 71.06
N SER A 892 18.52 -23.27 70.28
CA SER A 892 18.24 -24.10 69.11
C SER A 892 17.49 -23.35 67.99
N THR A 893 17.67 -23.81 66.76
CA THR A 893 17.12 -23.20 65.54
C THR A 893 16.24 -24.20 64.81
N SER A 894 15.07 -23.77 64.33
CA SER A 894 14.13 -24.62 63.60
C SER A 894 14.63 -24.97 62.20
N GLN A 895 14.04 -26.01 61.61
CA GLN A 895 14.06 -26.13 60.17
C GLN A 895 13.33 -24.95 59.52
N ASN A 896 13.67 -24.68 58.25
CA ASN A 896 13.08 -23.62 57.45
C ASN A 896 11.63 -23.98 57.07
N LEU A 897 10.67 -23.12 57.43
CA LEU A 897 9.28 -23.24 57.04
C LEU A 897 9.02 -22.31 55.82
N PRO A 898 8.72 -22.86 54.63
CA PRO A 898 8.32 -22.04 53.49
C PRO A 898 6.87 -21.55 53.64
N LEU A 899 6.63 -20.29 53.29
CA LEU A 899 5.31 -19.66 53.25
C LEU A 899 5.10 -18.97 51.91
N THR A 900 4.04 -19.34 51.19
CA THR A 900 3.71 -18.77 49.88
C THR A 900 2.68 -17.66 50.01
N VAL A 901 2.99 -16.46 49.52
CA VAL A 901 2.11 -15.30 49.52
C VAL A 901 1.70 -14.97 48.08
N THR A 902 0.41 -15.10 47.75
CA THR A 902 -0.12 -14.91 46.40
C THR A 902 -0.59 -13.46 46.16
N PRO A 903 -0.50 -12.94 44.92
CA PRO A 903 -1.03 -11.61 44.60
C PRO A 903 -2.56 -11.53 44.71
N ASN A 904 -3.09 -10.38 45.14
CA ASN A 904 -4.51 -10.05 44.98
C ASN A 904 -4.74 -9.54 43.55
N GLY A 905 -5.31 -10.38 42.68
CA GLY A 905 -5.48 -10.10 41.24
C GLY A 905 -6.36 -8.89 40.93
N THR A 906 -5.76 -7.72 40.82
CA THR A 906 -6.43 -6.46 40.47
C THR A 906 -5.96 -6.05 39.08
N THR A 907 -6.84 -6.06 38.09
CA THR A 907 -6.49 -5.67 36.71
C THR A 907 -5.89 -4.26 36.67
N VAL A 908 -4.60 -4.15 36.33
CA VAL A 908 -3.87 -2.88 36.20
C VAL A 908 -3.98 -2.27 34.79
N GLY A 909 -4.44 -3.03 33.79
CA GLY A 909 -4.72 -2.51 32.47
C GLY A 909 -5.47 -3.49 31.55
N SER A 910 -6.23 -2.94 30.60
CA SER A 910 -6.91 -3.68 29.53
C SER A 910 -6.50 -3.12 28.17
N TYR A 911 -6.21 -4.01 27.23
CA TYR A 911 -5.65 -3.69 25.91
C TYR A 911 -6.27 -4.58 24.83
N THR A 912 -6.24 -4.12 23.60
CA THR A 912 -6.50 -4.95 22.41
C THR A 912 -5.18 -5.13 21.67
N VAL A 913 -4.81 -6.38 21.37
CA VAL A 913 -3.71 -6.69 20.46
C VAL A 913 -4.30 -7.00 19.10
N THR A 914 -4.14 -6.08 18.15
CA THR A 914 -4.49 -6.33 16.75
C THR A 914 -3.30 -7.01 16.08
N ILE A 915 -3.52 -8.14 15.42
CA ILE A 915 -2.55 -8.82 14.56
C ILE A 915 -3.02 -8.64 13.13
N THR A 916 -2.12 -8.23 12.24
CA THR A 916 -2.40 -7.99 10.82
C THR A 916 -1.38 -8.74 9.97
N ALA A 917 -1.84 -9.58 9.06
CA ALA A 917 -1.02 -10.14 7.99
C ALA A 917 -1.25 -9.34 6.70
N THR A 918 -0.14 -9.03 6.01
CA THR A 918 -0.10 -8.30 4.75
C THR A 918 0.68 -9.14 3.74
N GLY A 919 0.00 -9.61 2.70
CA GLY A 919 0.61 -10.24 1.53
C GLY A 919 1.03 -9.19 0.49
N ALA A 920 1.48 -9.68 -0.68
CA ALA A 920 1.71 -8.84 -1.85
C ALA A 920 0.41 -8.15 -2.32
N ALA A 921 0.56 -7.10 -3.14
CA ALA A 921 -0.55 -6.37 -3.76
C ALA A 921 -1.60 -5.82 -2.76
N GLY A 922 -1.15 -5.37 -1.58
CA GLY A 922 -2.01 -4.76 -0.55
C GLY A 922 -2.98 -5.72 0.17
N LEU A 923 -2.87 -7.03 -0.06
CA LEU A 923 -3.80 -8.01 0.50
C LEU A 923 -3.63 -8.11 2.03
N THR A 924 -4.64 -7.67 2.79
CA THR A 924 -4.57 -7.61 4.26
C THR A 924 -5.69 -8.38 4.95
N ALA A 925 -5.34 -9.04 6.05
CA ALA A 925 -6.29 -9.66 6.96
C ALA A 925 -5.86 -9.43 8.41
N SER A 926 -6.82 -9.16 9.29
CA SER A 926 -6.54 -8.84 10.70
C SER A 926 -7.43 -9.62 11.67
N THR A 927 -6.90 -9.86 12.87
CA THR A 927 -7.64 -10.42 14.01
C THR A 927 -7.26 -9.67 15.29
N ALA A 928 -8.07 -9.77 16.33
CA ALA A 928 -7.88 -9.03 17.58
C ALA A 928 -7.99 -9.95 18.79
N VAL A 929 -7.02 -9.85 19.69
CA VAL A 929 -6.95 -10.61 20.95
C VAL A 929 -7.09 -9.64 22.13
N SER A 930 -8.00 -9.93 23.05
CA SER A 930 -8.15 -9.13 24.28
C SER A 930 -7.04 -9.44 25.27
N LEU A 931 -6.32 -8.43 25.75
CA LEU A 931 -5.21 -8.58 26.68
C LEU A 931 -5.52 -7.90 28.02
N THR A 932 -5.48 -8.69 29.09
CA THR A 932 -5.60 -8.19 30.47
C THR A 932 -4.23 -8.24 31.14
N VAL A 933 -3.82 -7.15 31.80
CA VAL A 933 -2.64 -7.14 32.68
C VAL A 933 -3.10 -7.07 34.13
N GLN A 934 -2.59 -7.97 34.97
CA GLN A 934 -2.95 -8.19 36.39
C GLN A 934 -1.74 -8.08 37.32
#